data_AF-A0A1S8X3J8-F1
#
_entry.id   AF-A0A1S8X3J8-F1
#
_cell.length_a   1.000
_cell.length_b   1.000
_cell.length_c   1.000
_cell.angle_alpha   90.00
_cell.angle_beta   90.00
_cell.angle_gamma   90.00
#
_symmetry.space_group_name_H-M   'P 1'
#
loop_
_entity.id
_entity.type
_entity.pdbx_description
1 polymer ?
#
loop_
_entity_poly.entity_id
_entity_poly.type
_entity_poly.pdbx_seq_one_letter_code
_entity_poly.pdbx_strand_id
1 'polypeptide(L)'
;NQRNQTSYLTNVTAATTTRRLTKRDSAISRDVSLIVAGPNYLCRLSTKSNWLDEGQQKAVVEKVAKEQQQFEEQLPLATDEEPTISDVPQATAQLSVSEGKRPPSTAVAFVPWTLGRLLQEMNVRKLPSKRIPNEEQSFPTLLRNSPFVQLGDFNSREVIGVVIENVNDTDLYIDFGGKFHCVCPQPANQHYPRGSLVRIRLRDPEMTNKFMINTKGISLCEADATLLGPYRGRIVRNASGEEMEVPVVPGDTRGISRPATENDSDSGDIVQPNTNTGQAEPTRPLNFNESILKCTVDLPAGVTEPVKGYDFNKGIEFMAIMNSFRSTGFQATHFGRAVDVINMMLDKREGNLETDLDRKQAEVISSLHPLKRPLNNCTIFLGYTSNMVSCGVREVIRFLAQHNMVDVLITSAGGVEEDFVKCLKPSYVGDFERWSGHELRDLGVNRTGNLLVPNSNYVEFEAWLSPILDRMLYEQETEGINWTPSKLIDRLGKEINNPESIYYWCHVNKIPVFCPGLTDGSLGDILFSHTYKSPGFRIDIVEDVRHINLIAIYSRNTGMIVLGGGIVKHHTFNANLMRNGADFCVLVNTGHEFDGSDSGARPDEAVSWGKIRGAAEPVKVCADASLIFPLLVACTFAKRFADKASVSVNGCT
;
A
#
# COMPACT_ATOMS: atom_id res chain seq x y z
N ASN A 1 36.13 42.16 -38.45
CA ASN A 1 37.60 42.07 -38.31
C ASN A 1 38.02 40.66 -37.93
N GLN A 2 39.23 40.27 -38.36
CA GLN A 2 40.11 39.17 -37.89
C GLN A 2 39.49 38.08 -36.99
N ARG A 3 39.39 36.84 -37.49
CA ARG A 3 40.40 35.75 -37.37
C ARG A 3 40.54 35.18 -35.95
N ASN A 4 40.28 33.87 -35.80
CA ASN A 4 41.38 32.89 -35.76
C ASN A 4 40.91 31.48 -36.13
N GLN A 5 41.83 30.67 -36.63
CA GLN A 5 41.66 29.24 -36.88
C GLN A 5 42.58 28.47 -35.92
N THR A 6 42.17 27.28 -35.48
CA THR A 6 43.12 26.18 -35.35
C THR A 6 42.40 24.84 -35.58
N SER A 7 42.96 24.02 -36.47
CA SER A 7 42.54 22.65 -36.73
C SER A 7 43.62 21.69 -36.27
N TYR A 8 43.26 20.55 -35.70
CA TYR A 8 44.10 19.37 -35.63
C TYR A 8 43.30 18.13 -36.03
N LEU A 9 43.92 17.24 -36.81
CA LEU A 9 43.24 16.19 -37.56
C LEU A 9 44.23 15.04 -37.84
N THR A 10 44.18 13.96 -37.05
CA THR A 10 44.83 12.65 -37.26
C THR A 10 44.59 11.74 -36.04
N ASN A 11 44.54 10.41 -36.13
CA ASN A 11 44.09 9.53 -37.21
C ASN A 11 43.88 8.10 -36.67
N VAL A 12 43.05 7.30 -37.37
CA VAL A 12 43.06 5.81 -37.43
C VAL A 12 43.19 5.02 -36.11
N THR A 13 42.12 4.32 -35.74
CA THR A 13 42.13 2.84 -35.74
C THR A 13 40.72 2.29 -35.87
N ALA A 14 40.55 1.22 -36.66
CA ALA A 14 39.28 0.52 -36.82
C ALA A 14 39.46 -0.97 -36.46
N ALA A 15 38.51 -1.53 -35.72
CA ALA A 15 38.50 -2.94 -35.34
C ALA A 15 37.16 -3.58 -35.78
N THR A 16 37.23 -4.41 -36.82
CA THR A 16 36.10 -5.07 -37.45
C THR A 16 35.42 -6.10 -36.54
N THR A 17 34.10 -6.15 -36.51
CA THR A 17 33.36 -7.41 -36.32
C THR A 17 32.06 -7.38 -37.14
N THR A 18 32.02 -8.20 -38.18
CA THR A 18 30.86 -8.34 -39.07
C THR A 18 30.03 -9.55 -38.65
N ARG A 19 28.71 -9.41 -38.49
CA ARG A 19 27.80 -10.57 -38.49
C ARG A 19 26.64 -10.36 -39.45
N ARG A 20 26.34 -11.40 -40.23
CA ARG A 20 25.52 -11.34 -41.45
C ARG A 20 24.03 -11.15 -41.12
N LEU A 21 23.39 -10.20 -41.78
CA LEU A 21 21.96 -10.29 -42.13
C LEU A 21 21.84 -11.01 -43.48
N THR A 22 20.96 -12.00 -43.57
CA THR A 22 20.65 -12.70 -44.82
C THR A 22 19.35 -12.17 -45.41
N LYS A 23 19.42 -11.57 -46.61
CA LYS A 23 18.26 -11.26 -47.45
C LYS A 23 17.46 -12.53 -47.76
N ARG A 24 16.14 -12.37 -47.87
CA ARG A 24 15.34 -13.01 -48.92
C ARG A 24 14.52 -11.92 -49.59
N ASP A 25 14.72 -11.76 -50.90
CA ASP A 25 13.99 -10.81 -51.72
C ASP A 25 12.73 -11.45 -52.29
N SER A 26 11.61 -10.73 -52.30
CA SER A 26 10.52 -10.90 -53.25
C SER A 26 9.73 -9.59 -53.36
N ALA A 27 9.80 -8.95 -54.52
CA ALA A 27 9.07 -7.71 -54.83
C ALA A 27 7.85 -8.00 -55.70
N ILE A 28 6.93 -7.04 -55.84
CA ILE A 28 6.16 -6.72 -57.07
C ILE A 28 5.26 -5.49 -56.85
N SER A 29 5.11 -4.64 -57.87
CA SER A 29 4.22 -3.46 -57.97
C SER A 29 4.53 -2.29 -57.00
N ARG A 30 4.60 -1.00 -57.36
CA ARG A 30 3.78 -0.13 -58.26
C ARG A 30 2.33 0.04 -57.74
N ASP A 31 1.76 1.24 -57.67
CA ASP A 31 2.02 2.45 -58.49
C ASP A 31 2.32 3.76 -57.72
N VAL A 32 2.60 4.82 -58.49
CA VAL A 32 2.87 6.20 -58.04
C VAL A 32 1.88 7.17 -58.70
N SER A 33 1.33 8.12 -57.93
CA SER A 33 0.65 9.30 -58.48
C SER A 33 0.90 10.55 -57.62
N LEU A 34 1.92 11.34 -57.99
CA LEU A 34 1.98 12.74 -57.57
C LEU A 34 0.95 13.55 -58.35
N ILE A 35 0.31 14.51 -57.68
CA ILE A 35 -0.27 15.68 -58.34
C ILE A 35 0.33 16.93 -57.66
N VAL A 36 1.01 17.74 -58.46
CA VAL A 36 1.56 19.05 -58.06
C VAL A 36 1.03 20.07 -59.06
N ALA A 37 0.30 21.07 -58.57
CA ALA A 37 -0.14 22.21 -59.37
C ALA A 37 -0.23 23.48 -58.51
N GLY A 38 0.29 24.56 -59.05
CA GLY A 38 0.05 25.95 -58.66
C GLY A 38 0.16 26.82 -59.93
N PRO A 39 0.36 28.14 -59.84
CA PRO A 39 0.52 28.96 -58.64
C PRO A 39 -0.32 30.26 -58.68
N ASN A 40 0.05 31.22 -57.82
CA ASN A 40 -0.27 32.67 -57.87
C ASN A 40 -1.70 33.13 -57.51
N TYR A 41 -1.81 33.82 -56.38
CA TYR A 41 -2.05 35.27 -56.36
C TYR A 41 -1.39 35.91 -55.11
N LEU A 42 -0.96 37.17 -55.20
CA LEU A 42 -0.28 37.87 -54.09
C LEU A 42 -1.26 38.54 -53.13
N CYS A 43 -0.94 38.54 -51.84
CA CYS A 43 -1.25 39.67 -50.95
C CYS A 43 -0.09 39.90 -49.95
N ARG A 44 -0.15 41.00 -49.18
CA ARG A 44 1.03 41.64 -48.54
C ARG A 44 1.34 41.16 -47.12
N LEU A 45 2.62 41.34 -46.77
CA LEU A 45 3.21 41.26 -45.43
C LEU A 45 2.44 42.05 -44.36
N SER A 46 2.33 41.47 -43.16
CA SER A 46 2.25 42.22 -41.89
C SER A 46 2.69 41.35 -40.71
N THR A 47 4.00 41.35 -40.42
CA THR A 47 4.55 40.72 -39.22
C THR A 47 4.63 41.74 -38.08
N LYS A 48 3.75 41.64 -37.08
CA LYS A 48 3.87 42.34 -35.80
C LYS A 48 4.02 41.36 -34.65
N SER A 49 5.26 40.97 -34.38
CA SER A 49 5.65 40.39 -33.09
C SER A 49 5.81 41.53 -32.08
N ASN A 50 4.89 41.65 -31.11
CA ASN A 50 5.03 42.60 -30.00
C ASN A 50 6.07 42.05 -29.00
N TRP A 51 7.34 42.36 -29.23
CA TRP A 51 8.35 42.32 -28.18
C TRP A 51 8.21 43.58 -27.31
N LEU A 52 8.32 43.42 -25.99
CA LEU A 52 8.33 44.55 -25.05
C LEU A 52 9.58 45.41 -25.29
N ASP A 53 9.39 46.72 -25.38
CA ASP A 53 10.48 47.68 -25.57
C ASP A 53 11.41 47.74 -24.35
N GLU A 54 12.68 48.14 -24.52
CA GLU A 54 13.68 48.19 -23.43
C GLU A 54 13.22 49.07 -22.26
N GLY A 55 12.48 50.15 -22.53
CA GLY A 55 11.87 51.00 -21.50
C GLY A 55 10.81 50.27 -20.67
N GLN A 56 10.01 49.39 -21.31
CA GLN A 56 8.99 48.59 -20.64
C GLN A 56 9.62 47.44 -19.83
N GLN A 57 10.66 46.79 -20.36
CA GLN A 57 11.40 45.76 -19.62
C GLN A 57 12.08 46.34 -18.37
N LYS A 58 12.70 47.52 -18.46
CA LYS A 58 13.25 48.23 -17.29
C LYS A 58 12.18 48.59 -16.25
N ALA A 59 11.01 49.06 -16.68
CA ALA A 59 9.91 49.36 -15.75
C ALA A 59 9.41 48.12 -14.97
N VAL A 60 9.39 46.94 -15.60
CA VAL A 60 9.06 45.68 -14.91
C VAL A 60 10.15 45.31 -13.91
N VAL A 61 11.44 45.41 -14.29
CA VAL A 61 12.57 45.10 -13.39
C VAL A 61 12.63 46.06 -12.19
N GLU A 62 12.40 47.35 -12.38
CA GLU A 62 12.32 48.31 -11.26
C GLU A 62 11.12 48.06 -10.34
N LYS A 63 9.99 47.59 -10.88
CA LYS A 63 8.80 47.25 -10.08
C LYS A 63 9.05 46.02 -9.21
N VAL A 64 9.62 44.96 -9.78
CA VAL A 64 10.03 43.76 -9.03
C VAL A 64 11.09 44.10 -7.99
N ALA A 65 12.09 44.93 -8.31
CA ALA A 65 13.12 45.34 -7.34
C ALA A 65 12.54 46.12 -6.15
N LYS A 66 11.54 47.00 -6.38
CA LYS A 66 10.85 47.73 -5.29
C LYS A 66 9.97 46.82 -4.44
N GLU A 67 9.27 45.87 -5.06
CA GLU A 67 8.47 44.85 -4.35
C GLU A 67 9.36 43.90 -3.53
N GLN A 68 10.58 43.62 -4.00
CA GLN A 68 11.61 42.89 -3.24
C GLN A 68 12.06 43.70 -1.99
N GLN A 69 12.41 44.98 -2.14
CA GLN A 69 12.84 45.83 -1.03
C GLN A 69 11.76 46.00 0.05
N GLN A 70 10.48 46.16 -0.35
CA GLN A 70 9.38 46.26 0.62
C GLN A 70 9.14 44.96 1.41
N PHE A 71 9.64 43.82 0.94
CA PHE A 71 9.56 42.54 1.65
C PHE A 71 10.72 42.37 2.66
N GLU A 72 11.89 42.94 2.37
CA GLU A 72 13.07 42.88 3.25
C GLU A 72 12.99 43.85 4.45
N GLU A 73 12.21 44.93 4.36
CA GLU A 73 11.99 45.89 5.45
C GLU A 73 11.01 45.41 6.57
N GLN A 74 10.49 44.17 6.51
CA GLN A 74 9.48 43.67 7.46
C GLN A 74 9.89 42.44 8.31
N LEU A 75 11.18 42.11 8.42
CA LEU A 75 11.66 41.14 9.41
C LEU A 75 12.15 41.83 10.71
N PRO A 76 11.60 41.47 11.89
CA PRO A 76 12.18 41.89 13.17
C PRO A 76 13.56 41.26 13.39
N LEU A 77 14.53 42.08 13.78
CA LEU A 77 15.84 41.63 14.24
C LEU A 77 15.71 40.92 15.59
N ALA A 78 16.17 39.67 15.68
CA ALA A 78 16.36 38.97 16.94
C ALA A 78 17.67 39.42 17.60
N THR A 79 17.63 39.79 18.88
CA THR A 79 18.79 40.15 19.70
C THR A 79 19.04 39.08 20.76
N ASP A 80 20.30 38.66 20.92
CA ASP A 80 20.71 37.67 21.91
C ASP A 80 20.68 38.20 23.35
N GLU A 81 19.67 37.83 24.15
CA GLU A 81 19.74 37.83 25.62
C GLU A 81 19.04 36.58 26.20
N GLU A 82 19.66 35.91 27.18
CA GLU A 82 19.11 34.73 27.86
C GLU A 82 18.14 35.11 28.99
N PRO A 83 16.91 34.59 29.04
CA PRO A 83 16.04 34.72 30.21
C PRO A 83 16.32 33.61 31.24
N THR A 84 16.88 33.99 32.40
CA THR A 84 17.03 33.10 33.55
C THR A 84 15.67 32.63 34.09
N ILE A 85 15.51 31.32 34.34
CA ILE A 85 14.31 30.75 34.98
C ILE A 85 14.53 30.66 36.50
N SER A 86 13.65 31.29 37.27
CA SER A 86 13.44 30.94 38.68
C SER A 86 11.95 31.02 39.08
N ASP A 87 11.61 30.30 40.14
CA ASP A 87 10.47 30.52 41.04
C ASP A 87 9.02 30.44 40.52
N VAL A 88 8.54 29.20 40.32
CA VAL A 88 7.22 28.79 40.84
C VAL A 88 7.36 27.45 41.59
N PRO A 89 6.84 27.29 42.83
CA PRO A 89 7.07 26.09 43.65
C PRO A 89 6.30 24.81 43.25
N GLN A 90 6.68 23.70 43.90
CA GLN A 90 6.23 22.33 43.63
C GLN A 90 4.92 21.91 44.35
N ALA A 91 4.49 20.68 44.01
CA ALA A 91 3.81 19.68 44.86
C ALA A 91 2.27 19.67 44.90
N THR A 92 1.56 18.52 44.96
CA THR A 92 1.84 17.09 44.67
C THR A 92 0.50 16.32 44.78
N ALA A 93 0.19 15.34 43.92
CA ALA A 93 -0.52 14.09 44.29
C ALA A 93 -0.67 13.08 43.13
N GLN A 94 0.04 11.96 43.26
CA GLN A 94 -0.25 10.58 42.81
C GLN A 94 -1.46 10.29 41.88
N LEU A 95 -1.17 9.63 40.76
CA LEU A 95 -1.95 8.47 40.28
C LEU A 95 -0.99 7.49 39.57
N SER A 96 -1.23 6.18 39.70
CA SER A 96 -0.27 5.14 39.34
C SER A 96 -0.50 4.56 37.93
N VAL A 97 0.60 4.25 37.23
CA VAL A 97 0.61 3.43 36.01
C VAL A 97 1.65 2.34 36.18
N SER A 98 1.27 1.09 35.92
CA SER A 98 2.15 -0.07 36.00
C SER A 98 2.90 -0.30 34.68
N GLU A 99 4.19 -0.62 34.76
CA GLU A 99 5.03 -0.87 33.58
C GLU A 99 4.74 -2.23 32.93
N GLY A 100 3.72 -2.26 32.07
CA GLY A 100 3.49 -3.35 31.13
C GLY A 100 4.62 -3.42 30.11
N LYS A 101 5.50 -4.43 30.23
CA LYS A 101 6.62 -4.67 29.30
C LYS A 101 6.11 -4.80 27.86
N ARG A 102 6.61 -3.95 26.95
CA ARG A 102 6.38 -4.12 25.51
C ARG A 102 7.00 -5.45 25.02
N PRO A 103 6.31 -6.23 24.19
CA PRO A 103 6.93 -7.36 23.51
C PRO A 103 7.96 -6.86 22.48
N PRO A 104 9.03 -7.63 22.19
CA PRO A 104 9.99 -7.27 21.15
C PRO A 104 9.38 -7.40 19.75
N SER A 105 9.88 -6.58 18.81
CA SER A 105 9.44 -6.59 17.41
C SER A 105 9.61 -7.95 16.75
N THR A 106 8.56 -8.44 16.09
CA THR A 106 8.50 -9.74 15.39
C THR A 106 8.94 -9.65 13.92
N ALA A 107 9.89 -8.78 13.60
CA ALA A 107 10.57 -8.79 12.30
C ALA A 107 11.37 -10.11 12.16
N VAL A 108 10.84 -11.06 11.37
CA VAL A 108 11.38 -12.42 11.30
C VAL A 108 12.66 -12.47 10.45
N ALA A 109 13.80 -12.26 11.11
CA ALA A 109 15.13 -12.42 10.51
C ALA A 109 15.43 -13.91 10.24
N PHE A 110 14.91 -14.46 9.14
CA PHE A 110 15.04 -15.88 8.77
C PHE A 110 16.43 -16.25 8.19
N VAL A 111 17.49 -15.78 8.86
CA VAL A 111 18.89 -16.09 8.54
C VAL A 111 19.51 -16.79 9.75
N PRO A 112 19.66 -18.13 9.74
CA PRO A 112 20.13 -18.88 10.91
C PRO A 112 21.59 -18.61 11.31
N TRP A 113 22.38 -17.91 10.49
CA TRP A 113 23.83 -17.71 10.69
C TRP A 113 24.27 -16.25 10.45
N THR A 114 23.74 -15.30 11.21
CA THR A 114 24.32 -13.94 11.30
C THR A 114 25.54 -13.93 12.23
N LEU A 115 26.47 -12.99 12.03
CA LEU A 115 27.64 -12.81 12.90
C LEU A 115 27.23 -12.51 14.34
N GLY A 116 26.15 -11.74 14.53
CA GLY A 116 25.60 -11.47 15.87
C GLY A 116 25.20 -12.74 16.61
N ARG A 117 24.51 -13.66 15.92
CA ARG A 117 24.09 -14.95 16.48
C ARG A 117 25.28 -15.89 16.73
N LEU A 118 26.23 -15.98 15.78
CA LEU A 118 27.43 -16.80 15.94
C LEU A 118 28.27 -16.35 17.15
N LEU A 119 28.44 -15.04 17.35
CA LEU A 119 29.15 -14.49 18.51
C LEU A 119 28.41 -14.79 19.83
N GLN A 120 27.08 -14.79 19.83
CA GLN A 120 26.27 -15.16 20.99
C GLN A 120 26.40 -16.66 21.32
N GLU A 121 26.27 -17.54 20.33
CA GLU A 121 26.37 -19.01 20.51
C GLU A 121 27.80 -19.45 20.89
N MET A 122 28.84 -18.77 20.39
CA MET A 122 30.23 -19.01 20.81
C MET A 122 30.60 -18.37 22.16
N ASN A 123 29.73 -17.51 22.72
CA ASN A 123 29.95 -16.69 23.91
C ASN A 123 31.18 -15.75 23.80
N VAL A 124 31.26 -15.03 22.68
CA VAL A 124 32.37 -14.12 22.33
C VAL A 124 31.85 -12.69 22.27
N ARG A 125 32.27 -11.85 23.22
CA ARG A 125 32.02 -10.40 23.16
C ARG A 125 33.09 -9.73 22.29
N LYS A 126 32.70 -8.84 21.37
CA LYS A 126 33.64 -7.89 20.74
C LYS A 126 34.35 -7.06 21.84
N LEU A 127 35.50 -6.47 21.49
CA LEU A 127 36.48 -5.74 22.32
C LEU A 127 35.95 -5.08 23.62
N PRO A 128 36.75 -5.03 24.71
CA PRO A 128 36.29 -4.84 26.08
C PRO A 128 35.77 -3.42 26.40
N SER A 129 34.59 -3.09 25.88
CA SER A 129 33.74 -2.07 26.46
C SER A 129 33.26 -2.56 27.83
N LYS A 130 33.63 -1.84 28.90
CA LYS A 130 33.00 -2.00 30.21
C LYS A 130 31.53 -1.59 30.09
N ARG A 131 30.64 -2.56 29.85
CA ARG A 131 29.20 -2.37 30.12
C ARG A 131 29.01 -2.26 31.63
N ILE A 132 29.03 -1.02 32.12
CA ILE A 132 28.49 -0.67 33.44
C ILE A 132 26.99 -1.04 33.41
N PRO A 133 26.47 -1.86 34.34
CA PRO A 133 25.04 -2.15 34.41
C PRO A 133 24.23 -0.93 34.87
N ASN A 134 23.03 -0.77 34.32
CA ASN A 134 21.96 0.09 34.84
C ASN A 134 22.27 1.59 35.06
N GLU A 135 22.74 2.28 34.03
CA GLU A 135 22.54 3.73 33.88
C GLU A 135 21.94 4.06 32.50
N GLU A 136 21.08 5.07 32.43
CA GLU A 136 20.51 5.58 31.17
C GLU A 136 21.58 6.32 30.36
N GLN A 137 22.34 5.57 29.55
CA GLN A 137 23.41 6.15 28.74
C GLN A 137 22.84 7.10 27.68
N SER A 138 23.20 8.38 27.78
CA SER A 138 22.81 9.40 26.82
C SER A 138 23.21 9.01 25.39
N PHE A 139 22.42 9.41 24.39
CA PHE A 139 22.66 9.07 22.99
C PHE A 139 24.10 9.35 22.49
N PRO A 140 24.76 10.49 22.83
CA PRO A 140 26.16 10.71 22.49
C PRO A 140 27.12 9.68 23.08
N THR A 141 26.83 9.13 24.27
CA THR A 141 27.61 8.10 24.96
C THR A 141 27.44 6.74 24.28
N LEU A 142 26.20 6.39 23.92
CA LEU A 142 25.90 5.19 23.13
C LEU A 142 26.54 5.24 21.73
N LEU A 143 26.49 6.41 21.07
CA LEU A 143 27.08 6.62 19.75
C LEU A 143 28.61 6.50 19.79
N ARG A 144 29.29 7.18 20.73
CA ARG A 144 30.75 7.08 20.92
C ARG A 144 31.22 5.65 21.22
N ASN A 145 30.42 4.88 21.97
CA ASN A 145 30.71 3.49 22.30
C ASN A 145 30.16 2.47 21.28
N SER A 146 29.57 2.93 20.17
CA SER A 146 29.02 2.04 19.15
C SER A 146 30.13 1.30 18.39
N PRO A 147 29.90 0.05 17.96
CA PRO A 147 30.84 -0.68 17.10
C PRO A 147 31.15 0.03 15.77
N PHE A 148 30.26 0.93 15.32
CA PHE A 148 30.44 1.75 14.12
C PHE A 148 31.45 2.87 14.35
N VAL A 149 31.31 3.68 15.42
CA VAL A 149 32.29 4.74 15.74
C VAL A 149 33.64 4.14 16.16
N GLN A 150 33.63 2.99 16.84
CA GLN A 150 34.85 2.22 17.15
C GLN A 150 35.55 1.63 15.91
N LEU A 151 34.88 1.56 14.75
CA LEU A 151 35.48 1.12 13.48
C LEU A 151 36.42 2.18 12.89
N GLY A 152 36.27 3.45 13.27
CA GLY A 152 37.11 4.55 12.80
C GLY A 152 37.11 4.69 11.27
N ASP A 153 38.27 5.01 10.68
CA ASP A 153 38.45 4.91 9.24
C ASP A 153 38.30 3.45 8.78
N PHE A 154 37.42 3.26 7.79
CA PHE A 154 37.06 1.98 7.20
C PHE A 154 37.89 1.61 5.98
N ASN A 155 38.64 2.57 5.39
CA ASN A 155 39.42 2.37 4.18
C ASN A 155 40.46 1.24 4.36
N SER A 156 40.32 0.17 3.59
CA SER A 156 41.19 -1.03 3.65
C SER A 156 41.22 -1.74 5.02
N ARG A 157 40.24 -1.50 5.91
CA ARG A 157 40.22 -2.12 7.23
C ARG A 157 39.75 -3.57 7.17
N GLU A 158 40.50 -4.47 7.81
CA GLU A 158 40.15 -5.90 7.83
C GLU A 158 39.16 -6.22 8.95
N VAL A 159 38.10 -6.94 8.59
CA VAL A 159 37.07 -7.42 9.52
C VAL A 159 36.77 -8.90 9.27
N ILE A 160 36.19 -9.55 10.28
CA ILE A 160 35.75 -10.95 10.21
C ILE A 160 34.25 -10.94 9.92
N GLY A 161 33.83 -11.73 8.91
CA GLY A 161 32.43 -11.95 8.57
C GLY A 161 32.06 -13.43 8.52
N VAL A 162 30.76 -13.69 8.43
CA VAL A 162 30.17 -15.02 8.27
C VAL A 162 29.52 -15.10 6.89
N VAL A 163 29.79 -16.18 6.16
CA VAL A 163 29.09 -16.48 4.89
C VAL A 163 27.63 -16.84 5.19
N ILE A 164 26.71 -15.94 4.86
CA ILE A 164 25.26 -16.15 4.95
C ILE A 164 24.80 -17.10 3.86
N GLU A 165 25.30 -16.92 2.64
CA GLU A 165 24.80 -17.59 1.44
C GLU A 165 25.88 -17.62 0.36
N ASN A 166 25.82 -18.65 -0.48
CA ASN A 166 26.75 -18.89 -1.58
C ASN A 166 25.89 -19.17 -2.81
N VAL A 167 25.87 -18.23 -3.76
CA VAL A 167 25.00 -18.27 -4.93
C VAL A 167 25.77 -18.90 -6.08
N ASN A 168 25.31 -20.06 -6.55
CA ASN A 168 25.80 -20.79 -7.72
C ASN A 168 27.32 -21.05 -7.76
N ASP A 169 27.99 -21.10 -6.59
CA ASP A 169 29.44 -21.16 -6.45
C ASP A 169 30.22 -19.98 -7.09
N THR A 170 29.53 -18.89 -7.46
CA THR A 170 30.15 -17.67 -8.00
C THR A 170 30.31 -16.57 -6.95
N ASP A 171 29.32 -16.34 -6.09
CA ASP A 171 29.25 -15.15 -5.24
C ASP A 171 28.80 -15.45 -3.80
N LEU A 172 29.48 -14.81 -2.85
CA LEU A 172 29.36 -15.04 -1.41
C LEU A 172 28.75 -13.82 -0.73
N TYR A 173 27.59 -13.99 -0.10
CA TYR A 173 26.96 -13.00 0.77
C TYR A 173 27.53 -13.11 2.18
N ILE A 174 28.13 -12.04 2.68
CA ILE A 174 28.92 -12.04 3.92
C ILE A 174 28.38 -10.99 4.91
N ASP A 175 28.02 -11.43 6.11
CA ASP A 175 27.67 -10.57 7.24
C ASP A 175 28.90 -10.30 8.13
N PHE A 176 29.31 -9.04 8.24
CA PHE A 176 30.36 -8.55 9.13
C PHE A 176 29.82 -7.71 10.31
N GLY A 177 28.49 -7.63 10.45
CA GLY A 177 27.79 -6.75 11.40
C GLY A 177 27.71 -5.28 10.95
N GLY A 178 27.64 -5.03 9.64
CA GLY A 178 27.39 -3.71 9.05
C GLY A 178 25.89 -3.41 8.86
N LYS A 179 25.59 -2.24 8.27
CA LYS A 179 24.21 -1.86 7.86
C LYS A 179 23.69 -2.76 6.74
N PHE A 180 24.58 -3.11 5.82
CA PHE A 180 24.32 -3.97 4.67
C PHE A 180 25.31 -5.14 4.63
N HIS A 181 24.97 -6.19 3.90
CA HIS A 181 25.86 -7.31 3.63
C HIS A 181 26.85 -6.96 2.51
N CYS A 182 28.00 -7.64 2.49
CA CYS A 182 28.94 -7.56 1.38
C CYS A 182 28.70 -8.74 0.43
N VAL A 183 28.77 -8.50 -0.88
CA VAL A 183 28.87 -9.54 -1.90
C VAL A 183 30.34 -9.64 -2.34
N CYS A 184 30.90 -10.84 -2.33
CA CYS A 184 32.29 -11.10 -2.75
C CYS A 184 32.35 -12.29 -3.72
N PRO A 185 33.08 -12.21 -4.85
CA PRO A 185 33.25 -13.33 -5.74
C PRO A 185 34.06 -14.46 -5.07
N GLN A 186 33.63 -15.71 -5.27
CA GLN A 186 34.28 -16.91 -4.74
C GLN A 186 35.57 -17.23 -5.53
N PRO A 187 36.72 -17.42 -4.87
CA PRO A 187 37.95 -17.81 -5.55
C PRO A 187 37.84 -19.21 -6.17
N ALA A 188 38.28 -19.35 -7.42
CA ALA A 188 38.33 -20.64 -8.10
C ALA A 188 39.10 -21.68 -7.27
N ASN A 189 38.54 -22.89 -7.18
CA ASN A 189 39.02 -24.01 -6.35
C ASN A 189 38.92 -23.81 -4.81
N GLN A 190 38.09 -22.88 -4.31
CA GLN A 190 37.77 -22.76 -2.88
C GLN A 190 36.25 -22.61 -2.67
N HIS A 191 35.60 -23.63 -2.09
CA HIS A 191 34.19 -23.58 -1.73
C HIS A 191 34.00 -23.13 -0.28
N TYR A 192 33.10 -22.16 -0.06
CA TYR A 192 32.75 -21.66 1.27
C TYR A 192 31.29 -22.01 1.62
N PRO A 193 31.04 -23.01 2.48
CA PRO A 193 29.69 -23.34 2.93
C PRO A 193 29.13 -22.28 3.89
N ARG A 194 27.80 -22.20 3.98
CA ARG A 194 27.07 -21.34 4.92
C ARG A 194 27.58 -21.51 6.37
N GLY A 195 27.78 -20.39 7.06
CA GLY A 195 28.37 -20.35 8.41
C GLY A 195 29.90 -20.27 8.44
N SER A 196 30.58 -20.33 7.29
CA SER A 196 32.04 -20.18 7.22
C SER A 196 32.50 -18.80 7.70
N LEU A 197 33.49 -18.77 8.58
CA LEU A 197 34.17 -17.54 9.00
C LEU A 197 35.23 -17.12 7.97
N VAL A 198 35.12 -15.89 7.50
CA VAL A 198 35.97 -15.31 6.46
C VAL A 198 36.58 -13.99 6.89
N ARG A 199 37.75 -13.65 6.36
CA ARG A 199 38.34 -12.31 6.47
C ARG A 199 37.98 -11.51 5.23
N ILE A 200 37.40 -10.34 5.41
CA ILE A 200 37.16 -9.38 4.33
C ILE A 200 37.89 -8.07 4.63
N ARG A 201 38.33 -7.37 3.59
CA ARG A 201 38.89 -6.02 3.67
C ARG A 201 37.84 -5.04 3.21
N LEU A 202 37.24 -4.32 4.15
CA LEU A 202 36.22 -3.30 3.87
C LEU A 202 36.83 -2.16 3.05
N ARG A 203 36.02 -1.60 2.15
CA ARG A 203 36.32 -0.38 1.39
C ARG A 203 35.24 0.66 1.60
N ASP A 204 33.98 0.27 1.47
CA ASP A 204 32.81 1.14 1.70
C ASP A 204 31.70 0.36 2.44
N PRO A 205 31.25 0.81 3.62
CA PRO A 205 30.13 0.19 4.33
C PRO A 205 28.74 0.42 3.68
N GLU A 206 28.60 1.32 2.71
CA GLU A 206 27.36 1.57 1.95
C GLU A 206 27.69 2.08 0.53
N MET A 207 27.71 1.16 -0.45
CA MET A 207 28.05 1.51 -1.83
C MET A 207 27.09 2.56 -2.41
N THR A 208 27.57 3.77 -2.61
CA THR A 208 26.82 4.82 -3.34
C THR A 208 27.38 4.99 -4.75
N ASN A 209 26.50 4.96 -5.76
CA ASN A 209 26.91 5.01 -7.16
C ASN A 209 26.00 5.94 -8.00
N LYS A 210 26.50 6.41 -9.13
CA LYS A 210 25.74 7.14 -10.14
C LYS A 210 25.64 6.28 -11.40
N PHE A 211 24.48 5.67 -11.60
CA PHE A 211 24.18 4.99 -12.86
C PHE A 211 24.26 6.01 -14.01
N MET A 212 24.89 5.62 -15.12
CA MET A 212 25.25 6.56 -16.20
C MET A 212 24.03 7.37 -16.66
N ILE A 213 24.25 8.67 -16.89
CA ILE A 213 23.26 9.71 -17.24
C ILE A 213 22.46 10.28 -16.03
N ASN A 214 22.33 9.60 -14.89
CA ASN A 214 21.58 10.14 -13.75
C ASN A 214 22.41 11.11 -12.87
N THR A 215 21.82 12.25 -12.50
CA THR A 215 22.48 13.29 -11.69
C THR A 215 22.47 12.99 -10.19
N LYS A 216 21.42 12.30 -9.70
CA LYS A 216 21.29 11.86 -8.31
C LYS A 216 22.09 10.58 -8.05
N GLY A 217 22.76 10.51 -6.90
CA GLY A 217 23.38 9.27 -6.42
C GLY A 217 22.32 8.30 -5.88
N ILE A 218 22.61 7.00 -5.97
CA ILE A 218 21.76 5.92 -5.48
C ILE A 218 22.62 5.05 -4.56
N SER A 219 22.16 4.81 -3.32
CA SER A 219 22.72 3.75 -2.47
C SER A 219 22.31 2.39 -3.04
N LEU A 220 23.28 1.54 -3.34
CA LEU A 220 23.08 0.09 -3.39
C LEU A 220 22.96 -0.40 -1.94
N CYS A 221 22.06 -1.35 -1.67
CA CYS A 221 21.84 -1.89 -0.32
C CYS A 221 22.90 -2.93 0.08
N GLU A 222 24.16 -2.66 -0.25
CA GLU A 222 25.31 -3.56 -0.21
C GLU A 222 26.58 -2.79 0.16
N ALA A 223 27.58 -3.49 0.72
CA ALA A 223 28.89 -2.93 1.09
C ALA A 223 30.00 -3.44 0.15
N ASP A 224 30.97 -2.59 -0.21
CA ASP A 224 32.18 -3.00 -0.95
C ASP A 224 33.24 -3.51 0.03
N ALA A 225 33.60 -4.78 -0.09
CA ALA A 225 34.77 -5.36 0.53
C ALA A 225 35.45 -6.37 -0.41
N THR A 226 36.71 -6.69 -0.12
CA THR A 226 37.46 -7.74 -0.83
C THR A 226 37.66 -8.94 0.09
N LEU A 227 37.22 -10.12 -0.33
CA LEU A 227 37.50 -11.38 0.38
C LEU A 227 39.01 -11.67 0.40
N LEU A 228 39.55 -11.92 1.60
CA LEU A 228 40.95 -12.28 1.84
C LEU A 228 41.15 -13.79 2.09
N GLY A 229 40.05 -14.54 2.25
CA GLY A 229 40.05 -15.99 2.48
C GLY A 229 39.49 -16.41 3.84
N PRO A 230 39.67 -17.69 4.25
CA PRO A 230 39.07 -18.23 5.46
C PRO A 230 39.77 -17.72 6.73
N TYR A 231 39.00 -17.49 7.78
CA TYR A 231 39.56 -17.12 9.09
C TYR A 231 40.14 -18.37 9.78
N ARG A 232 41.47 -18.45 9.86
CA ARG A 232 42.22 -19.56 10.51
C ARG A 232 42.65 -19.25 11.95
N GLY A 233 42.10 -18.21 12.58
CA GLY A 233 42.45 -17.82 13.95
C GLY A 233 41.72 -18.65 15.01
N ARG A 234 42.34 -18.80 16.19
CA ARG A 234 41.71 -19.48 17.34
C ARG A 234 40.84 -18.48 18.10
N ILE A 235 39.54 -18.71 18.13
CA ILE A 235 38.59 -17.91 18.92
C ILE A 235 38.82 -18.18 20.41
N VAL A 236 39.08 -17.13 21.17
CA VAL A 236 39.31 -17.19 22.63
C VAL A 236 38.02 -16.80 23.35
N ARG A 237 37.57 -17.61 24.31
CA ARG A 237 36.47 -17.26 25.22
C ARG A 237 36.98 -16.34 26.32
N ASN A 238 36.24 -15.27 26.62
CA ASN A 238 36.56 -14.40 27.74
C ASN A 238 36.16 -15.06 29.07
N ALA A 239 37.13 -15.57 29.81
CA ALA A 239 36.93 -16.00 31.19
C ALA A 239 37.05 -14.80 32.14
N SER A 240 35.91 -14.16 32.44
CA SER A 240 35.76 -13.31 33.64
C SER A 240 35.16 -14.17 34.74
N GLY A 241 35.99 -14.59 35.70
CA GLY A 241 35.56 -15.47 36.78
C GLY A 241 34.85 -14.71 37.89
N GLU A 242 33.65 -15.15 38.24
CA GLU A 242 33.10 -15.10 39.59
C GLU A 242 32.72 -16.55 39.94
N GLU A 243 33.20 -17.04 41.07
CA GLU A 243 32.81 -18.36 41.59
C GLU A 243 31.44 -18.21 42.25
N MET A 244 30.50 -19.11 41.93
CA MET A 244 29.22 -19.18 42.63
C MET A 244 29.11 -20.53 43.35
N GLU A 245 28.98 -20.45 44.67
CA GLU A 245 29.14 -21.59 45.57
C GLU A 245 28.05 -22.65 45.37
N VAL A 246 28.45 -23.93 45.38
CA VAL A 246 27.53 -25.05 45.54
C VAL A 246 27.43 -25.35 47.03
N PRO A 247 26.23 -25.32 47.66
CA PRO A 247 26.10 -25.54 49.10
C PRO A 247 26.42 -27.00 49.46
N VAL A 248 27.38 -27.20 50.36
CA VAL A 248 27.78 -28.52 50.87
C VAL A 248 27.76 -28.52 52.40
N VAL A 249 26.82 -29.27 52.98
CA VAL A 249 26.80 -29.67 54.41
C VAL A 249 26.07 -31.02 54.53
N PRO A 250 26.49 -31.91 55.44
CA PRO A 250 27.75 -32.62 55.32
C PRO A 250 27.52 -34.15 55.28
N GLY A 251 28.50 -34.92 54.83
CA GLY A 251 28.53 -36.37 55.07
C GLY A 251 29.29 -36.72 56.34
N ASP A 252 28.90 -37.76 57.06
CA ASP A 252 29.84 -38.48 57.92
C ASP A 252 29.57 -40.00 58.06
N THR A 253 30.67 -40.70 58.31
CA THR A 253 30.93 -42.12 58.59
C THR A 253 29.83 -43.20 58.68
N ARG A 254 30.14 -44.32 58.01
CA ARG A 254 30.10 -45.75 58.47
C ARG A 254 28.75 -46.35 58.89
N GLY A 255 28.29 -47.36 58.13
CA GLY A 255 27.21 -48.27 58.56
C GLY A 255 27.11 -49.56 57.74
N ILE A 256 27.35 -50.71 58.39
CA ILE A 256 27.20 -52.06 57.82
C ILE A 256 25.71 -52.46 57.85
N SER A 257 25.15 -53.06 56.78
CA SER A 257 24.25 -54.26 56.80
C SER A 257 23.45 -54.50 55.50
N ARG A 258 23.11 -55.77 55.25
CA ARG A 258 21.96 -56.23 54.42
C ARG A 258 20.74 -56.46 55.32
N PRO A 259 19.50 -56.42 54.79
CA PRO A 259 18.82 -57.64 54.30
C PRO A 259 18.21 -57.41 52.88
N ALA A 260 17.69 -58.36 52.07
CA ALA A 260 16.98 -59.64 52.28
C ALA A 260 15.52 -59.42 52.79
N THR A 261 14.46 -60.13 52.36
CA THR A 261 14.21 -61.24 51.41
C THR A 261 12.81 -61.10 50.77
N GLU A 262 12.56 -61.78 49.62
CA GLU A 262 11.24 -62.33 49.16
C GLU A 262 10.02 -61.35 48.99
N ASN A 263 8.94 -61.56 48.24
CA ASN A 263 8.55 -62.34 47.02
C ASN A 263 7.23 -61.64 46.50
N ASP A 264 6.44 -62.00 45.47
CA ASP A 264 6.31 -63.09 44.46
C ASP A 264 5.42 -62.52 43.29
N SER A 265 5.04 -63.18 42.18
CA SER A 265 5.28 -64.52 41.62
C SER A 265 5.08 -64.55 40.08
N ASP A 266 5.87 -65.40 39.42
CA ASP A 266 5.51 -66.34 38.31
C ASP A 266 4.45 -66.00 37.23
N SER A 267 4.89 -65.99 35.96
CA SER A 267 4.27 -66.73 34.83
C SER A 267 5.08 -66.49 33.54
N GLY A 268 5.91 -67.45 33.15
CA GLY A 268 6.61 -67.42 31.86
C GLY A 268 5.96 -68.36 30.84
N ASP A 269 6.24 -68.15 29.54
CA ASP A 269 6.61 -69.30 28.71
C ASP A 269 7.37 -68.97 27.40
N ILE A 270 8.11 -69.98 26.92
CA ILE A 270 8.66 -70.21 25.57
C ILE A 270 9.49 -69.07 24.92
N VAL A 271 10.81 -69.28 24.90
CA VAL A 271 11.73 -68.67 23.92
C VAL A 271 11.76 -69.52 22.65
N GLN A 272 11.66 -68.90 21.47
CA GLN A 272 12.22 -69.46 20.23
C GLN A 272 13.41 -68.62 19.74
N PRO A 273 14.61 -69.20 19.59
CA PRO A 273 15.74 -68.52 18.97
C PRO A 273 15.65 -68.66 17.46
N ASN A 274 15.47 -67.55 16.74
CA ASN A 274 15.61 -67.55 15.28
C ASN A 274 16.56 -66.45 14.83
N THR A 275 17.77 -66.85 14.46
CA THR A 275 18.81 -65.97 13.97
C THR A 275 18.49 -65.48 12.56
N ASN A 276 18.19 -64.19 12.44
CA ASN A 276 18.51 -63.46 11.22
C ASN A 276 19.32 -62.22 11.61
N THR A 277 20.31 -61.88 10.79
CA THR A 277 21.24 -60.78 11.06
C THR A 277 20.49 -59.47 11.13
N GLY A 278 20.39 -58.89 12.32
CA GLY A 278 19.78 -57.59 12.53
C GLY A 278 20.58 -56.50 11.81
N GLN A 279 20.14 -56.15 10.59
CA GLN A 279 20.25 -54.78 10.15
C GLN A 279 19.52 -53.96 11.21
N ALA A 280 20.27 -53.17 12.00
CA ALA A 280 19.64 -52.20 12.86
C ALA A 280 18.85 -51.26 11.94
N GLU A 281 17.51 -51.22 12.07
CA GLU A 281 16.74 -50.18 11.41
C GLU A 281 17.37 -48.84 11.77
N PRO A 282 17.58 -47.93 10.82
CA PRO A 282 18.27 -46.68 11.06
C PRO A 282 17.53 -45.89 12.13
N THR A 283 18.02 -45.96 13.36
CA THR A 283 17.34 -45.41 14.53
C THR A 283 17.18 -43.92 14.31
N ARG A 284 15.92 -43.48 14.26
CA ARG A 284 15.58 -42.11 13.89
C ARG A 284 16.33 -41.13 14.81
N PRO A 285 16.79 -39.98 14.30
CA PRO A 285 17.52 -39.00 15.10
C PRO A 285 16.80 -38.68 16.41
N LEU A 286 17.58 -38.36 17.46
CA LEU A 286 17.04 -37.91 18.74
C LEU A 286 15.99 -36.82 18.52
N ASN A 287 14.87 -36.96 19.24
CA ASN A 287 13.70 -36.09 19.20
C ASN A 287 12.96 -36.02 17.84
N PHE A 288 13.27 -36.90 16.86
CA PHE A 288 12.55 -36.95 15.57
C PHE A 288 11.04 -37.18 15.77
N ASN A 289 10.66 -38.14 16.63
CA ASN A 289 9.24 -38.42 16.87
C ASN A 289 8.53 -37.23 17.54
N GLU A 290 9.19 -36.52 18.45
CA GLU A 290 8.66 -35.32 19.13
C GLU A 290 8.55 -34.10 18.20
N SER A 291 9.44 -34.01 17.20
CA SER A 291 9.56 -32.86 16.30
C SER A 291 8.74 -33.01 15.02
N ILE A 292 8.65 -34.23 14.48
CA ILE A 292 8.07 -34.54 13.16
C ILE A 292 6.77 -35.35 13.29
N LEU A 293 6.68 -36.26 14.25
CA LEU A 293 5.52 -37.14 14.47
C LEU A 293 4.76 -36.77 15.75
N LYS A 294 4.77 -35.49 16.10
CA LYS A 294 4.05 -34.94 17.25
C LYS A 294 2.56 -35.22 17.09
N CYS A 295 1.96 -35.91 18.05
CA CYS A 295 0.52 -36.20 18.04
C CYS A 295 -0.29 -34.90 17.96
N THR A 296 -1.21 -34.85 17.01
CA THR A 296 -2.18 -33.77 16.84
C THR A 296 -3.18 -33.78 18.00
N VAL A 297 -3.42 -32.63 18.61
CA VAL A 297 -4.57 -32.39 19.50
C VAL A 297 -5.77 -31.93 18.68
N ASP A 298 -6.98 -31.99 19.24
CA ASP A 298 -8.19 -31.53 18.54
C ASP A 298 -8.05 -30.10 18.01
N LEU A 299 -8.68 -29.84 16.85
CA LEU A 299 -8.63 -28.53 16.21
C LEU A 299 -9.35 -27.47 17.08
N PRO A 300 -8.93 -26.19 16.99
CA PRO A 300 -9.57 -25.11 17.74
C PRO A 300 -11.08 -25.03 17.49
N ALA A 301 -11.85 -24.68 18.52
CA ALA A 301 -13.30 -24.54 18.42
C ALA A 301 -13.70 -23.59 17.28
N GLY A 302 -14.62 -24.05 16.43
CA GLY A 302 -15.04 -23.34 15.20
C GLY A 302 -14.30 -23.76 13.92
N VAL A 303 -13.18 -24.48 14.00
CA VAL A 303 -12.46 -25.01 12.83
C VAL A 303 -13.09 -26.34 12.37
N THR A 304 -14.20 -26.24 11.63
CA THR A 304 -14.99 -27.41 11.19
C THR A 304 -15.05 -27.61 9.67
N GLU A 305 -14.74 -26.61 8.85
CA GLU A 305 -14.78 -26.71 7.39
C GLU A 305 -13.49 -27.34 6.83
N PRO A 306 -13.54 -28.52 6.17
CA PRO A 306 -12.37 -29.09 5.51
C PRO A 306 -12.06 -28.36 4.19
N VAL A 307 -10.77 -28.18 3.88
CA VAL A 307 -10.34 -27.55 2.62
C VAL A 307 -10.79 -28.39 1.43
N LYS A 308 -11.60 -27.80 0.56
CA LYS A 308 -12.20 -28.45 -0.62
C LYS A 308 -12.67 -27.40 -1.63
N GLY A 309 -12.11 -27.44 -2.84
CA GLY A 309 -12.57 -26.64 -3.97
C GLY A 309 -13.76 -27.26 -4.72
N TYR A 310 -14.24 -26.57 -5.76
CA TYR A 310 -15.26 -27.09 -6.66
C TYR A 310 -14.79 -28.34 -7.42
N ASP A 311 -15.74 -29.23 -7.68
CA ASP A 311 -15.53 -30.50 -8.38
C ASP A 311 -16.16 -30.42 -9.77
N PHE A 312 -15.33 -30.17 -10.79
CA PHE A 312 -15.78 -30.00 -12.18
C PHE A 312 -16.36 -31.26 -12.84
N ASN A 313 -16.28 -32.43 -12.18
CA ASN A 313 -17.05 -33.61 -12.63
C ASN A 313 -18.57 -33.40 -12.49
N LYS A 314 -18.99 -32.35 -11.76
CA LYS A 314 -20.39 -31.91 -11.61
C LYS A 314 -20.87 -30.96 -12.72
N GLY A 315 -20.00 -30.61 -13.69
CA GLY A 315 -20.28 -29.65 -14.75
C GLY A 315 -19.71 -28.26 -14.47
N ILE A 316 -20.36 -27.22 -14.98
CA ILE A 316 -19.92 -25.82 -14.87
C ILE A 316 -21.07 -24.98 -14.32
N GLU A 317 -21.11 -24.83 -12.99
CA GLU A 317 -22.08 -23.99 -12.30
C GLU A 317 -21.37 -22.82 -11.60
N PHE A 318 -21.37 -21.63 -12.20
CA PHE A 318 -20.62 -20.47 -11.69
C PHE A 318 -20.97 -20.11 -10.24
N MET A 319 -22.24 -20.19 -9.83
CA MET A 319 -22.63 -19.96 -8.43
C MET A 319 -22.07 -21.01 -7.48
N ALA A 320 -22.02 -22.29 -7.87
CA ALA A 320 -21.45 -23.35 -7.03
C ALA A 320 -19.92 -23.29 -6.97
N ILE A 321 -19.27 -22.85 -8.06
CA ILE A 321 -17.85 -22.52 -8.09
C ILE A 321 -17.55 -21.39 -7.10
N MET A 322 -18.26 -20.26 -7.17
CA MET A 322 -18.07 -19.13 -6.25
C MET A 322 -18.40 -19.49 -4.79
N ASN A 323 -19.44 -20.29 -4.53
CA ASN A 323 -19.76 -20.78 -3.18
C ASN A 323 -18.62 -21.63 -2.59
N SER A 324 -17.93 -22.44 -3.42
CA SER A 324 -16.79 -23.26 -2.98
C SER A 324 -15.58 -22.45 -2.53
N PHE A 325 -15.48 -21.16 -2.90
CA PHE A 325 -14.34 -20.32 -2.53
C PHE A 325 -14.17 -20.20 -1.01
N ARG A 326 -15.26 -20.29 -0.23
CA ARG A 326 -15.24 -20.35 1.25
C ARG A 326 -14.27 -21.43 1.76
N SER A 327 -14.39 -22.65 1.22
CA SER A 327 -13.57 -23.82 1.57
C SER A 327 -12.32 -24.02 0.69
N THR A 328 -12.03 -23.13 -0.26
CA THR A 328 -10.85 -23.26 -1.16
C THR A 328 -9.54 -22.78 -0.52
N GLY A 329 -9.58 -21.83 0.42
CA GLY A 329 -8.40 -21.28 1.09
C GLY A 329 -7.91 -19.93 0.56
N PHE A 330 -6.91 -19.35 1.25
CA PHE A 330 -6.28 -18.07 0.90
C PHE A 330 -7.29 -16.94 0.58
N GLN A 331 -7.07 -16.17 -0.49
CA GLN A 331 -7.96 -15.07 -0.89
C GLN A 331 -9.34 -15.54 -1.38
N ALA A 332 -9.51 -16.82 -1.74
CA ALA A 332 -10.82 -17.37 -2.08
C ALA A 332 -11.70 -17.45 -0.80
N THR A 333 -11.15 -17.88 0.33
CA THR A 333 -11.87 -17.84 1.61
C THR A 333 -12.18 -16.40 2.02
N HIS A 334 -11.30 -15.43 1.72
CA HIS A 334 -11.59 -14.01 1.94
C HIS A 334 -12.72 -13.50 1.04
N PHE A 335 -12.81 -13.93 -0.22
CA PHE A 335 -13.96 -13.66 -1.09
C PHE A 335 -15.25 -14.22 -0.51
N GLY A 336 -15.25 -15.48 -0.06
CA GLY A 336 -16.42 -16.11 0.59
C GLY A 336 -16.89 -15.32 1.81
N ARG A 337 -15.97 -14.94 2.71
CA ARG A 337 -16.29 -14.10 3.88
C ARG A 337 -16.77 -12.70 3.49
N ALA A 338 -16.28 -12.12 2.38
CA ALA A 338 -16.77 -10.84 1.87
C ALA A 338 -18.22 -10.94 1.34
N VAL A 339 -18.59 -12.06 0.69
CA VAL A 339 -19.98 -12.35 0.29
C VAL A 339 -20.88 -12.51 1.52
N ASP A 340 -20.42 -13.21 2.55
CA ASP A 340 -21.15 -13.37 3.82
C ASP A 340 -21.38 -12.00 4.49
N VAL A 341 -20.35 -11.18 4.63
CA VAL A 341 -20.42 -9.87 5.29
C VAL A 341 -21.27 -8.86 4.51
N ILE A 342 -21.21 -8.83 3.17
CA ILE A 342 -22.10 -7.96 2.36
C ILE A 342 -23.55 -8.43 2.45
N ASN A 343 -23.81 -9.75 2.50
CA ASN A 343 -25.16 -10.24 2.74
C ASN A 343 -25.67 -9.82 4.14
N MET A 344 -24.84 -9.90 5.19
CA MET A 344 -25.22 -9.37 6.51
C MET A 344 -25.52 -7.86 6.51
N MET A 345 -24.78 -7.05 5.72
CA MET A 345 -25.14 -5.63 5.53
C MET A 345 -26.54 -5.49 4.91
N LEU A 346 -26.87 -6.30 3.91
CA LEU A 346 -28.16 -6.28 3.20
C LEU A 346 -29.31 -6.78 4.07
N ASP A 347 -29.13 -7.88 4.81
CA ASP A 347 -30.11 -8.36 5.80
C ASP A 347 -30.36 -7.30 6.88
N LYS A 348 -29.30 -6.64 7.37
CA LYS A 348 -29.47 -5.57 8.35
C LYS A 348 -30.12 -4.32 7.74
N ARG A 349 -29.93 -4.04 6.45
CA ARG A 349 -30.58 -2.94 5.72
C ARG A 349 -32.08 -3.19 5.49
N GLU A 350 -32.45 -4.45 5.25
CA GLU A 350 -33.81 -4.91 4.93
C GLU A 350 -34.64 -5.24 6.19
N GLY A 351 -33.99 -5.39 7.36
CA GLY A 351 -34.66 -5.66 8.64
C GLY A 351 -35.55 -4.51 9.14
N ASN A 352 -36.77 -4.86 9.56
CA ASN A 352 -37.77 -3.94 10.10
C ASN A 352 -37.34 -3.31 11.45
N LEU A 353 -37.93 -2.16 11.78
CA LEU A 353 -37.79 -1.53 13.10
C LEU A 353 -38.66 -2.27 14.13
N GLU A 354 -37.98 -2.96 15.06
CA GLU A 354 -38.56 -3.91 16.02
C GLU A 354 -39.45 -3.24 17.07
N THR A 355 -39.13 -2.04 17.55
CA THR A 355 -39.92 -1.33 18.57
C THR A 355 -40.40 0.05 18.15
N ASP A 356 -41.45 0.56 18.81
CA ASP A 356 -41.92 1.94 18.60
C ASP A 356 -40.94 3.02 19.11
N LEU A 357 -39.99 2.64 19.97
CA LEU A 357 -38.89 3.52 20.36
C LEU A 357 -37.90 3.67 19.19
N ASP A 358 -37.59 2.57 18.48
CA ASP A 358 -36.74 2.60 17.30
C ASP A 358 -37.35 3.41 16.15
N ARG A 359 -38.67 3.35 15.98
CA ARG A 359 -39.41 4.15 14.99
C ARG A 359 -39.28 5.64 15.29
N LYS A 360 -39.54 6.05 16.53
CA LYS A 360 -39.37 7.46 16.96
C LYS A 360 -37.92 7.93 16.88
N GLN A 361 -36.96 7.07 17.18
CA GLN A 361 -35.55 7.37 16.94
C GLN A 361 -35.26 7.55 15.45
N ALA A 362 -35.72 6.65 14.58
CA ALA A 362 -35.53 6.76 13.14
C ALA A 362 -36.16 8.03 12.55
N GLU A 363 -37.34 8.45 13.03
CA GLU A 363 -37.98 9.73 12.66
C GLU A 363 -37.10 10.94 13.03
N VAL A 364 -36.65 11.02 14.29
CA VAL A 364 -35.77 12.11 14.77
C VAL A 364 -34.44 12.11 13.99
N ILE A 365 -33.79 10.96 13.86
CA ILE A 365 -32.53 10.80 13.14
C ILE A 365 -32.70 11.17 11.65
N SER A 366 -33.82 10.79 11.01
CA SER A 366 -34.13 11.16 9.62
C SER A 366 -34.44 12.65 9.44
N SER A 367 -34.91 13.34 10.48
CA SER A 367 -35.09 14.80 10.47
C SER A 367 -33.77 15.57 10.56
N LEU A 368 -32.74 14.95 11.16
CA LEU A 368 -31.39 15.50 11.32
C LEU A 368 -30.46 15.16 10.14
N HIS A 369 -30.86 14.20 9.29
CA HIS A 369 -30.08 13.80 8.12
C HIS A 369 -30.02 14.93 7.07
N PRO A 370 -28.83 15.43 6.68
CA PRO A 370 -28.67 16.70 5.98
C PRO A 370 -29.42 16.77 4.63
N LEU A 371 -29.56 15.63 3.96
CA LEU A 371 -30.16 15.54 2.61
C LEU A 371 -31.61 15.04 2.62
N LYS A 372 -32.21 14.83 3.81
CA LYS A 372 -33.61 14.40 3.99
C LYS A 372 -34.02 13.13 3.19
N ARG A 373 -33.04 12.26 2.89
CA ARG A 373 -33.22 10.90 2.35
C ARG A 373 -33.85 10.01 3.43
N PRO A 374 -34.83 9.15 3.09
CA PRO A 374 -35.32 8.11 4.01
C PRO A 374 -34.17 7.20 4.46
N LEU A 375 -34.00 7.04 5.77
CA LEU A 375 -32.93 6.22 6.33
C LEU A 375 -33.28 4.74 6.27
N ASN A 376 -32.34 3.94 5.79
CA ASN A 376 -32.38 2.49 5.91
C ASN A 376 -31.79 2.06 7.26
N ASN A 377 -32.16 0.87 7.74
CA ASN A 377 -31.70 0.36 9.04
C ASN A 377 -30.18 0.11 9.09
N CYS A 378 -29.54 -0.11 7.93
CA CYS A 378 -28.10 -0.08 7.74
C CYS A 378 -27.75 0.85 6.56
N THR A 379 -26.89 1.84 6.80
CA THR A 379 -26.44 2.80 5.79
C THR A 379 -25.16 2.28 5.14
N ILE A 380 -25.19 1.99 3.83
CA ILE A 380 -24.05 1.42 3.11
C ILE A 380 -23.24 2.53 2.42
N PHE A 381 -21.99 2.68 2.86
CA PHE A 381 -20.98 3.57 2.29
C PHE A 381 -20.15 2.79 1.25
N LEU A 382 -20.16 3.22 -0.01
CA LEU A 382 -19.37 2.63 -1.10
C LEU A 382 -18.27 3.60 -1.55
N GLY A 383 -17.02 3.29 -1.20
CA GLY A 383 -15.83 4.01 -1.65
C GLY A 383 -15.17 3.33 -2.85
N TYR A 384 -14.78 4.07 -3.88
CA TYR A 384 -13.97 3.57 -5.01
C TYR A 384 -12.97 4.61 -5.54
N THR A 385 -11.78 4.15 -5.93
CA THR A 385 -10.76 4.97 -6.61
C THR A 385 -11.12 5.25 -8.08
N SER A 386 -10.57 6.33 -8.65
CA SER A 386 -10.86 6.81 -10.02
C SER A 386 -10.77 5.73 -11.11
N ASN A 387 -9.74 4.87 -11.04
CA ASN A 387 -9.53 3.79 -12.01
C ASN A 387 -10.67 2.76 -12.08
N MET A 388 -11.53 2.67 -11.05
CA MET A 388 -12.75 1.85 -11.09
C MET A 388 -13.81 2.43 -12.03
N VAL A 389 -13.83 3.76 -12.21
CA VAL A 389 -14.72 4.44 -13.17
C VAL A 389 -14.07 4.48 -14.56
N SER A 390 -12.74 4.59 -14.65
CA SER A 390 -12.02 4.45 -15.92
C SER A 390 -12.22 3.05 -16.55
N CYS A 391 -12.19 1.98 -15.75
CA CYS A 391 -12.45 0.60 -16.22
C CYS A 391 -13.96 0.27 -16.27
N GLY A 392 -14.30 -0.99 -16.56
CA GLY A 392 -15.68 -1.49 -16.63
C GLY A 392 -16.37 -1.77 -15.28
N VAL A 393 -15.74 -1.39 -14.16
CA VAL A 393 -16.39 -1.44 -12.84
C VAL A 393 -17.43 -0.30 -12.69
N ARG A 394 -17.30 0.77 -13.48
CA ARG A 394 -18.30 1.85 -13.62
C ARG A 394 -19.72 1.31 -13.77
N GLU A 395 -19.95 0.40 -14.73
CA GLU A 395 -21.28 -0.10 -15.06
C GLU A 395 -21.91 -0.92 -13.91
N VAL A 396 -21.05 -1.50 -13.05
CA VAL A 396 -21.40 -2.22 -11.81
C VAL A 396 -21.72 -1.23 -10.68
N ILE A 397 -20.93 -0.18 -10.49
CA ILE A 397 -21.23 0.90 -9.52
C ILE A 397 -22.55 1.58 -9.89
N ARG A 398 -22.74 1.88 -11.18
CA ARG A 398 -23.97 2.44 -11.77
C ARG A 398 -25.19 1.52 -11.55
N PHE A 399 -25.04 0.20 -11.56
CA PHE A 399 -26.12 -0.73 -11.17
C PHE A 399 -26.54 -0.56 -9.70
N LEU A 400 -25.57 -0.48 -8.78
CA LEU A 400 -25.84 -0.27 -7.35
C LEU A 400 -26.47 1.10 -7.08
N ALA A 401 -26.05 2.14 -7.79
CA ALA A 401 -26.63 3.48 -7.74
C ALA A 401 -28.06 3.50 -8.31
N GLN A 402 -28.29 2.93 -9.49
CA GLN A 402 -29.60 2.86 -10.16
C GLN A 402 -30.67 2.20 -9.30
N HIS A 403 -30.34 1.07 -8.68
CA HIS A 403 -31.31 0.32 -7.86
C HIS A 403 -31.30 0.71 -6.38
N ASN A 404 -30.70 1.86 -6.05
CA ASN A 404 -30.68 2.46 -4.70
C ASN A 404 -30.17 1.51 -3.60
N MET A 405 -29.18 0.68 -3.95
CA MET A 405 -28.63 -0.40 -3.11
C MET A 405 -27.59 0.09 -2.11
N VAL A 406 -27.04 1.28 -2.34
CA VAL A 406 -26.07 1.98 -1.49
C VAL A 406 -26.61 3.35 -1.10
N ASP A 407 -26.05 3.93 -0.04
CA ASP A 407 -26.61 5.12 0.61
C ASP A 407 -25.67 6.33 0.56
N VAL A 408 -24.36 6.12 0.44
CA VAL A 408 -23.33 7.16 0.26
C VAL A 408 -22.25 6.65 -0.70
N LEU A 409 -21.82 7.48 -1.66
CA LEU A 409 -20.62 7.22 -2.46
C LEU A 409 -19.45 8.12 -2.03
N ILE A 410 -18.22 7.61 -2.13
CA ILE A 410 -16.98 8.38 -1.93
C ILE A 410 -16.01 8.06 -3.06
N THR A 411 -15.41 9.09 -3.67
CA THR A 411 -14.40 8.91 -4.73
C THR A 411 -13.41 10.09 -4.79
N SER A 412 -12.58 10.13 -5.84
CA SER A 412 -11.61 11.18 -6.20
C SER A 412 -12.03 11.86 -7.52
N ALA A 413 -11.47 13.02 -7.88
CA ALA A 413 -11.89 13.77 -9.08
C ALA A 413 -11.92 12.93 -10.36
N GLY A 414 -10.87 12.16 -10.64
CA GLY A 414 -10.83 11.19 -11.76
C GLY A 414 -11.95 10.15 -11.77
N GLY A 415 -12.59 9.87 -10.63
CA GLY A 415 -13.79 9.02 -10.54
C GLY A 415 -15.07 9.78 -10.88
N VAL A 416 -15.13 11.07 -10.54
CA VAL A 416 -16.23 11.97 -10.90
C VAL A 416 -16.23 12.25 -12.40
N GLU A 417 -15.11 12.70 -12.95
CA GLU A 417 -15.03 13.19 -14.33
C GLU A 417 -15.12 12.06 -15.38
N GLU A 418 -14.47 10.91 -15.17
CA GLU A 418 -14.50 9.79 -16.14
C GLU A 418 -15.93 9.25 -16.37
N ASP A 419 -16.85 9.36 -15.40
CA ASP A 419 -18.26 8.97 -15.59
C ASP A 419 -19.00 9.89 -16.56
N PHE A 420 -18.79 11.20 -16.44
CA PHE A 420 -19.35 12.22 -17.32
C PHE A 420 -18.66 12.20 -18.70
N VAL A 421 -17.33 12.11 -18.74
CA VAL A 421 -16.55 11.98 -19.97
C VAL A 421 -17.01 10.78 -20.79
N LYS A 422 -17.23 9.62 -20.16
CA LYS A 422 -17.77 8.42 -20.84
C LYS A 422 -19.18 8.58 -21.40
N CYS A 423 -19.98 9.51 -20.88
CA CYS A 423 -21.29 9.86 -21.46
C CYS A 423 -21.17 10.75 -22.71
N LEU A 424 -20.00 11.35 -22.95
CA LEU A 424 -19.72 12.19 -24.13
C LEU A 424 -18.94 11.40 -25.19
N LYS A 425 -17.85 10.70 -24.81
CA LYS A 425 -17.01 9.88 -25.69
C LYS A 425 -16.41 8.66 -24.96
N PRO A 426 -16.25 7.51 -25.63
CA PRO A 426 -15.74 6.29 -25.01
C PRO A 426 -14.23 6.35 -24.70
N SER A 427 -13.83 5.55 -23.71
CA SER A 427 -12.44 5.16 -23.43
C SER A 427 -12.19 3.76 -24.00
N TYR A 428 -10.95 3.47 -24.43
CA TYR A 428 -10.62 2.26 -25.19
C TYR A 428 -9.70 1.32 -24.41
N VAL A 429 -9.77 0.02 -24.69
CA VAL A 429 -8.78 -0.96 -24.21
C VAL A 429 -7.53 -0.87 -25.09
N GLY A 430 -6.39 -0.65 -24.45
CA GLY A 430 -5.06 -0.68 -25.03
C GLY A 430 -4.17 -1.70 -24.29
N ASP A 431 -3.00 -1.26 -23.85
CA ASP A 431 -1.95 -2.10 -23.28
C ASP A 431 -1.09 -1.29 -22.27
N PHE A 432 -0.39 -1.96 -21.35
CA PHE A 432 0.45 -1.30 -20.34
C PHE A 432 1.80 -0.79 -20.87
N GLU A 433 2.34 -1.39 -21.93
CA GLU A 433 3.74 -1.20 -22.35
C GLU A 433 3.92 -1.04 -23.87
N ARG A 434 2.98 -1.52 -24.69
CA ARG A 434 3.06 -1.52 -26.17
C ARG A 434 3.35 -0.17 -26.81
N TRP A 435 2.98 0.93 -26.17
CA TRP A 435 3.26 2.30 -26.60
C TRP A 435 3.92 3.09 -25.48
N SER A 436 5.00 3.80 -25.81
CA SER A 436 5.65 4.71 -24.88
C SER A 436 4.78 5.92 -24.54
N GLY A 437 5.04 6.55 -23.39
CA GLY A 437 4.35 7.79 -23.02
C GLY A 437 4.59 8.95 -23.99
N HIS A 438 5.70 8.94 -24.74
CA HIS A 438 5.99 9.94 -25.77
C HIS A 438 5.12 9.74 -27.01
N GLU A 439 5.05 8.53 -27.56
CA GLU A 439 4.20 8.24 -28.73
C GLU A 439 2.73 8.55 -28.44
N LEU A 440 2.23 8.18 -27.26
CA LEU A 440 0.85 8.48 -26.86
C LEU A 440 0.63 10.00 -26.66
N ARG A 441 1.60 10.72 -26.09
CA ARG A 441 1.50 12.17 -25.92
C ARG A 441 1.47 12.90 -27.26
N ASP A 442 2.31 12.51 -28.21
CA ASP A 442 2.38 13.08 -29.56
C ASP A 442 1.10 12.80 -30.36
N LEU A 443 0.46 11.64 -30.14
CA LEU A 443 -0.85 11.30 -30.68
C LEU A 443 -2.03 11.98 -29.94
N GLY A 444 -1.78 12.69 -28.84
CA GLY A 444 -2.83 13.29 -28.02
C GLY A 444 -3.72 12.27 -27.29
N VAL A 445 -3.14 11.16 -26.84
CA VAL A 445 -3.83 10.07 -26.10
C VAL A 445 -3.23 9.92 -24.71
N ASN A 446 -4.09 9.85 -23.70
CA ASN A 446 -3.69 9.60 -22.31
C ASN A 446 -3.85 8.11 -21.98
N ARG A 447 -3.06 7.61 -21.03
CA ARG A 447 -3.06 6.19 -20.65
C ARG A 447 -3.29 5.98 -19.16
N THR A 448 -4.30 5.18 -18.84
CA THR A 448 -4.69 4.80 -17.48
C THR A 448 -4.52 3.29 -17.33
N GLY A 449 -3.33 2.86 -16.93
CA GLY A 449 -2.96 1.44 -16.92
C GLY A 449 -2.85 0.88 -18.35
N ASN A 450 -3.76 -0.01 -18.72
CA ASN A 450 -3.97 -0.53 -20.08
C ASN A 450 -5.17 0.10 -20.80
N LEU A 451 -5.71 1.22 -20.31
CA LEU A 451 -6.82 1.95 -20.95
C LEU A 451 -6.29 3.21 -21.64
N LEU A 452 -6.91 3.60 -22.74
CA LEU A 452 -6.56 4.76 -23.56
C LEU A 452 -7.72 5.76 -23.63
N VAL A 453 -7.45 7.02 -23.30
CA VAL A 453 -8.43 8.13 -23.32
C VAL A 453 -7.92 9.24 -24.25
N PRO A 454 -8.50 9.41 -25.45
CA PRO A 454 -8.13 10.50 -26.37
C PRO A 454 -8.38 11.89 -25.75
N ASN A 455 -7.47 12.85 -25.99
CA ASN A 455 -7.66 14.24 -25.54
C ASN A 455 -8.95 14.88 -26.07
N SER A 456 -9.45 14.41 -27.22
CA SER A 456 -10.73 14.84 -27.78
C SER A 456 -11.93 14.51 -26.90
N ASN A 457 -11.78 13.70 -25.85
CA ASN A 457 -12.80 13.44 -24.84
C ASN A 457 -12.86 14.60 -23.82
N TYR A 458 -11.71 15.04 -23.30
CA TYR A 458 -11.64 16.18 -22.37
C TYR A 458 -11.97 17.52 -23.04
N VAL A 459 -11.79 17.65 -24.37
CA VAL A 459 -12.26 18.81 -25.14
C VAL A 459 -13.79 18.93 -25.16
N GLU A 460 -14.54 17.83 -25.30
CA GLU A 460 -16.01 17.87 -25.14
C GLU A 460 -16.40 18.15 -23.69
N PHE A 461 -15.59 17.67 -22.73
CA PHE A 461 -15.84 17.88 -21.31
C PHE A 461 -15.70 19.36 -20.91
N GLU A 462 -14.68 20.10 -21.39
CA GLU A 462 -14.63 21.57 -21.21
C GLU A 462 -15.83 22.26 -21.88
N ALA A 463 -16.21 21.85 -23.10
CA ALA A 463 -17.32 22.44 -23.85
C ALA A 463 -18.69 22.21 -23.17
N TRP A 464 -18.90 21.04 -22.57
CA TRP A 464 -20.10 20.71 -21.79
C TRP A 464 -20.11 21.40 -20.42
N LEU A 465 -18.98 21.40 -19.71
CA LEU A 465 -18.90 21.85 -18.32
C LEU A 465 -18.86 23.38 -18.18
N SER A 466 -18.16 24.10 -19.07
CA SER A 466 -18.03 25.57 -18.98
C SER A 466 -19.37 26.31 -18.81
N PRO A 467 -20.41 26.08 -19.66
CA PRO A 467 -21.72 26.73 -19.50
C PRO A 467 -22.55 26.21 -18.32
N ILE A 468 -22.10 25.17 -17.60
CA ILE A 468 -22.65 24.78 -16.30
C ILE A 468 -21.97 25.62 -15.20
N LEU A 469 -20.64 25.75 -15.23
CA LEU A 469 -19.88 26.55 -14.26
C LEU A 469 -20.26 28.03 -14.28
N ASP A 470 -20.50 28.63 -15.45
CA ASP A 470 -21.00 30.01 -15.56
C ASP A 470 -22.37 30.20 -14.88
N ARG A 471 -23.27 29.21 -15.01
CA ARG A 471 -24.57 29.22 -14.30
C ARG A 471 -24.39 29.01 -12.81
N MET A 472 -23.54 28.08 -12.39
CA MET A 472 -23.25 27.84 -10.97
C MET A 472 -22.58 29.05 -10.29
N LEU A 473 -21.74 29.81 -10.99
CA LEU A 473 -21.20 31.08 -10.49
C LEU A 473 -22.30 32.14 -10.34
N TYR A 474 -23.14 32.32 -11.35
CA TYR A 474 -24.28 33.24 -11.25
C TYR A 474 -25.20 32.90 -10.06
N GLU A 475 -25.51 31.62 -9.86
CA GLU A 475 -26.29 31.12 -8.71
C GLU A 475 -25.55 31.33 -7.37
N GLN A 476 -24.22 31.17 -7.33
CA GLN A 476 -23.40 31.49 -6.15
C GLN A 476 -23.48 32.98 -5.78
N GLU A 477 -23.44 33.88 -6.77
CA GLU A 477 -23.41 35.33 -6.56
C GLU A 477 -24.78 35.96 -6.31
N THR A 478 -25.84 35.44 -6.94
CA THR A 478 -27.19 36.03 -6.88
C THR A 478 -28.13 35.33 -5.88
N GLU A 479 -28.01 34.02 -5.71
CA GLU A 479 -28.82 33.23 -4.77
C GLU A 479 -28.04 32.88 -3.48
N GLY A 480 -26.73 33.10 -3.45
CA GLY A 480 -25.88 32.86 -2.28
C GLY A 480 -25.56 31.38 -2.04
N ILE A 481 -25.62 30.53 -3.07
CA ILE A 481 -25.36 29.09 -2.94
C ILE A 481 -23.89 28.85 -2.57
N ASN A 482 -23.63 28.36 -1.35
CA ASN A 482 -22.33 27.79 -0.98
C ASN A 482 -22.16 26.44 -1.69
N TRP A 483 -21.41 26.39 -2.79
CA TRP A 483 -21.13 25.13 -3.47
C TRP A 483 -20.17 24.26 -2.65
N THR A 484 -20.41 22.95 -2.68
CA THR A 484 -19.55 21.92 -2.08
C THR A 484 -19.34 20.81 -3.12
N PRO A 485 -18.36 19.91 -2.96
CA PRO A 485 -18.16 18.83 -3.91
C PRO A 485 -19.40 17.98 -4.15
N SER A 486 -20.14 17.59 -3.10
CA SER A 486 -21.37 16.80 -3.26
C SER A 486 -22.49 17.56 -3.97
N LYS A 487 -22.67 18.86 -3.71
CA LYS A 487 -23.65 19.71 -4.42
C LYS A 487 -23.29 19.89 -5.90
N LEU A 488 -22.00 20.03 -6.21
CA LEU A 488 -21.51 20.11 -7.59
C LEU A 488 -21.73 18.80 -8.33
N ILE A 489 -21.42 17.65 -7.71
CA ILE A 489 -21.62 16.33 -8.34
C ILE A 489 -23.11 16.03 -8.56
N ASP A 490 -23.99 16.39 -7.61
CA ASP A 490 -25.45 16.31 -7.80
C ASP A 490 -25.92 17.17 -8.98
N ARG A 491 -25.44 18.41 -9.08
CA ARG A 491 -25.71 19.31 -10.21
C ARG A 491 -25.24 18.72 -11.54
N LEU A 492 -24.02 18.17 -11.61
CA LEU A 492 -23.51 17.55 -12.83
C LEU A 492 -24.29 16.27 -13.19
N GLY A 493 -24.69 15.46 -12.20
CA GLY A 493 -25.58 14.31 -12.37
C GLY A 493 -26.95 14.69 -12.96
N LYS A 494 -27.49 15.84 -12.55
CA LYS A 494 -28.71 16.41 -13.14
C LYS A 494 -28.50 16.91 -14.57
N GLU A 495 -27.40 17.62 -14.85
CA GLU A 495 -27.14 18.25 -16.15
C GLU A 495 -26.68 17.25 -17.23
N ILE A 496 -26.08 16.11 -16.87
CA ILE A 496 -25.69 15.08 -17.86
C ILE A 496 -26.90 14.29 -18.38
N ASN A 497 -27.93 14.12 -17.55
CA ASN A 497 -29.23 13.50 -17.87
C ASN A 497 -29.16 12.18 -18.67
N ASN A 498 -28.14 11.35 -18.40
CA ASN A 498 -27.85 10.13 -19.15
C ASN A 498 -27.95 8.88 -18.22
N PRO A 499 -28.80 7.88 -18.51
CA PRO A 499 -28.97 6.69 -17.67
C PRO A 499 -27.75 5.74 -17.61
N GLU A 500 -26.70 5.99 -18.40
CA GLU A 500 -25.43 5.28 -18.29
C GLU A 500 -24.50 5.86 -17.20
N SER A 501 -24.72 7.11 -16.77
CA SER A 501 -23.94 7.77 -15.72
C SER A 501 -24.25 7.20 -14.34
N ILE A 502 -23.23 6.97 -13.53
CA ILE A 502 -23.35 6.74 -12.07
C ILE A 502 -24.08 7.92 -11.44
N TYR A 503 -23.63 9.15 -11.75
CA TYR A 503 -24.04 10.35 -11.02
C TYR A 503 -25.43 10.87 -11.40
N TYR A 504 -25.91 10.57 -12.60
CA TYR A 504 -27.34 10.68 -12.93
C TYR A 504 -28.21 9.87 -11.95
N TRP A 505 -27.88 8.60 -11.71
CA TRP A 505 -28.62 7.77 -10.76
C TRP A 505 -28.43 8.20 -9.31
N CYS A 506 -27.26 8.75 -8.95
CA CYS A 506 -27.05 9.39 -7.64
C CYS A 506 -27.99 10.57 -7.42
N HIS A 507 -28.14 11.46 -8.41
CA HIS A 507 -29.08 12.59 -8.34
C HIS A 507 -30.54 12.09 -8.20
N VAL A 508 -30.97 11.20 -9.11
CA VAL A 508 -32.33 10.65 -9.13
C VAL A 508 -32.69 9.97 -7.80
N ASN A 509 -31.80 9.15 -7.26
CA ASN A 509 -32.03 8.41 -6.00
C ASN A 509 -31.58 9.17 -4.74
N LYS A 510 -31.10 10.41 -4.86
CA LYS A 510 -30.58 11.24 -3.75
C LYS A 510 -29.51 10.52 -2.93
N ILE A 511 -28.53 9.95 -3.61
CA ILE A 511 -27.33 9.32 -3.03
C ILE A 511 -26.21 10.37 -3.08
N PRO A 512 -25.74 10.93 -1.95
CA PRO A 512 -24.60 11.84 -1.96
C PRO A 512 -23.32 11.18 -2.47
N VAL A 513 -22.49 12.01 -3.10
CA VAL A 513 -21.15 11.63 -3.57
C VAL A 513 -20.15 12.61 -2.95
N PHE A 514 -19.27 12.12 -2.10
CA PHE A 514 -18.22 12.94 -1.48
C PHE A 514 -16.91 12.77 -2.24
N CYS A 515 -16.31 13.88 -2.63
CA CYS A 515 -15.02 13.92 -3.33
C CYS A 515 -14.16 15.05 -2.73
N PRO A 516 -13.40 14.79 -1.65
CA PRO A 516 -12.67 15.84 -0.94
C PRO A 516 -11.54 16.47 -1.77
N GLY A 517 -10.92 15.69 -2.66
CA GLY A 517 -9.96 16.16 -3.66
C GLY A 517 -10.63 16.34 -5.02
N LEU A 518 -11.61 17.25 -5.12
CA LEU A 518 -12.38 17.48 -6.36
C LEU A 518 -11.57 18.17 -7.47
N THR A 519 -10.53 18.92 -7.11
CA THR A 519 -9.68 19.66 -8.05
C THR A 519 -8.47 18.86 -8.58
N ASP A 520 -8.37 17.57 -8.25
CA ASP A 520 -7.24 16.68 -8.56
C ASP A 520 -7.50 15.86 -9.84
N GLY A 521 -7.78 16.56 -10.94
CA GLY A 521 -8.20 15.98 -12.23
C GLY A 521 -8.58 17.02 -13.29
N SER A 522 -9.07 16.57 -14.45
CA SER A 522 -9.53 17.41 -15.55
C SER A 522 -10.66 18.37 -15.15
N LEU A 523 -11.50 17.98 -14.17
CA LEU A 523 -12.48 18.86 -13.55
C LEU A 523 -11.81 20.09 -12.89
N GLY A 524 -10.64 19.88 -12.26
CA GLY A 524 -9.78 20.93 -11.71
C GLY A 524 -9.15 21.82 -12.79
N ASP A 525 -8.67 21.24 -13.89
CA ASP A 525 -8.13 22.00 -15.03
C ASP A 525 -9.18 22.95 -15.63
N ILE A 526 -10.43 22.49 -15.77
CA ILE A 526 -11.53 23.29 -16.30
C ILE A 526 -11.96 24.37 -15.29
N LEU A 527 -12.00 24.05 -13.98
CA LEU A 527 -12.22 25.05 -12.93
C LEU A 527 -11.13 26.14 -12.95
N PHE A 528 -9.86 25.76 -13.11
CA PHE A 528 -8.74 26.69 -13.27
C PHE A 528 -8.89 27.58 -14.51
N SER A 529 -9.17 26.99 -15.68
CA SER A 529 -9.50 27.68 -16.94
C SER A 529 -10.67 28.67 -16.77
N HIS A 530 -11.70 28.27 -16.02
CA HIS A 530 -12.88 29.08 -15.70
C HIS A 530 -12.53 30.32 -14.89
N THR A 531 -11.61 30.25 -13.91
CA THR A 531 -11.24 31.43 -13.09
C THR A 531 -10.70 32.63 -13.88
N TYR A 532 -10.12 32.42 -15.07
CA TYR A 532 -9.64 33.51 -15.95
C TYR A 532 -10.74 34.09 -16.86
N LYS A 533 -11.83 33.33 -17.09
CA LYS A 533 -12.98 33.74 -17.89
C LYS A 533 -14.03 34.43 -17.00
N SER A 534 -14.30 33.83 -15.85
CA SER A 534 -15.39 34.12 -14.92
C SER A 534 -14.87 33.96 -13.47
N PRO A 535 -14.11 34.93 -12.94
CA PRO A 535 -13.48 34.82 -11.61
C PRO A 535 -14.50 34.84 -10.46
N GLY A 536 -14.19 34.16 -9.36
CA GLY A 536 -14.96 34.23 -8.09
C GLY A 536 -15.67 32.94 -7.68
N PHE A 537 -15.63 31.89 -8.49
CA PHE A 537 -16.21 30.58 -8.15
C PHE A 537 -15.45 29.93 -6.98
N ARG A 538 -16.19 29.38 -6.01
CA ARG A 538 -15.65 28.76 -4.79
C ARG A 538 -16.36 27.43 -4.51
N ILE A 539 -15.62 26.51 -3.92
CA ILE A 539 -16.13 25.19 -3.49
C ILE A 539 -15.65 24.97 -2.06
N ASP A 540 -16.59 24.86 -1.11
CA ASP A 540 -16.29 24.56 0.29
C ASP A 540 -16.27 23.05 0.55
N ILE A 541 -15.19 22.59 1.19
CA ILE A 541 -15.03 21.20 1.64
C ILE A 541 -15.45 21.01 3.10
N VAL A 542 -15.60 22.08 3.89
CA VAL A 542 -15.90 22.01 5.33
C VAL A 542 -17.38 21.65 5.56
N GLU A 543 -18.30 22.25 4.81
CA GLU A 543 -19.71 21.85 4.81
C GLU A 543 -19.87 20.37 4.38
N ASP A 544 -19.11 19.89 3.39
CA ASP A 544 -19.16 18.49 2.94
C ASP A 544 -18.59 17.51 3.97
N VAL A 545 -17.49 17.85 4.65
CA VAL A 545 -16.96 17.09 5.80
C VAL A 545 -17.99 17.02 6.93
N ARG A 546 -18.70 18.12 7.20
CA ARG A 546 -19.82 18.13 8.15
C ARG A 546 -20.95 17.20 7.70
N HIS A 547 -21.31 17.21 6.42
CA HIS A 547 -22.36 16.34 5.89
C HIS A 547 -22.04 14.84 6.03
N ILE A 548 -20.89 14.36 5.54
CA ILE A 548 -20.56 12.93 5.62
C ILE A 548 -20.45 12.44 7.07
N ASN A 549 -19.88 13.25 7.97
CA ASN A 549 -19.78 12.93 9.39
C ASN A 549 -21.16 12.84 10.05
N LEU A 550 -22.08 13.79 9.77
CA LEU A 550 -23.44 13.74 10.30
C LEU A 550 -24.23 12.54 9.77
N ILE A 551 -24.05 12.15 8.50
CA ILE A 551 -24.68 10.93 7.96
C ILE A 551 -24.22 9.69 8.75
N ALA A 552 -22.93 9.57 9.06
CA ALA A 552 -22.41 8.46 9.87
C ALA A 552 -22.89 8.49 11.34
N ILE A 553 -22.86 9.66 11.99
CA ILE A 553 -23.40 9.85 13.35
C ILE A 553 -24.88 9.47 13.42
N TYR A 554 -25.66 9.86 12.41
CA TYR A 554 -27.10 9.59 12.29
C TYR A 554 -27.40 8.29 11.52
N SER A 555 -26.51 7.29 11.59
CA SER A 555 -26.74 5.95 11.02
C SER A 555 -26.85 4.87 12.10
N ARG A 556 -28.04 4.22 12.19
CA ARG A 556 -28.35 3.17 13.19
C ARG A 556 -27.39 1.98 13.09
N ASN A 557 -27.17 1.46 11.88
CA ASN A 557 -26.00 0.65 11.53
C ASN A 557 -25.27 1.21 10.31
N THR A 558 -23.98 0.91 10.15
CA THR A 558 -23.23 1.23 8.93
C THR A 558 -22.41 0.06 8.41
N GLY A 559 -22.41 -0.08 7.07
CA GLY A 559 -21.52 -0.98 6.33
C GLY A 559 -20.59 -0.18 5.42
N MET A 560 -19.30 -0.50 5.42
CA MET A 560 -18.33 0.07 4.50
C MET A 560 -17.93 -0.97 3.45
N ILE A 561 -18.03 -0.61 2.17
CA ILE A 561 -17.49 -1.36 1.04
C ILE A 561 -16.48 -0.44 0.35
N VAL A 562 -15.20 -0.80 0.31
CA VAL A 562 -14.16 0.07 -0.26
C VAL A 562 -13.32 -0.67 -1.29
N LEU A 563 -13.23 -0.09 -2.48
CA LEU A 563 -12.44 -0.55 -3.62
C LEU A 563 -11.21 0.37 -3.77
N GLY A 564 -10.01 -0.16 -3.57
CA GLY A 564 -8.77 0.62 -3.56
C GLY A 564 -8.40 1.21 -2.19
N GLY A 565 -7.89 2.44 -2.17
CA GLY A 565 -7.24 3.04 -1.01
C GLY A 565 -7.29 4.57 -1.00
N GLY A 566 -6.21 5.19 -0.52
CA GLY A 566 -6.01 6.64 -0.54
C GLY A 566 -7.09 7.44 0.20
N ILE A 567 -7.34 8.67 -0.27
CA ILE A 567 -8.30 9.59 0.34
C ILE A 567 -9.71 8.98 0.46
N VAL A 568 -10.09 8.12 -0.48
CA VAL A 568 -11.40 7.47 -0.53
C VAL A 568 -11.59 6.50 0.64
N LYS A 569 -10.61 5.61 0.87
CA LYS A 569 -10.61 4.74 2.06
C LYS A 569 -10.62 5.58 3.33
N HIS A 570 -9.66 6.51 3.46
CA HIS A 570 -9.48 7.24 4.71
C HIS A 570 -10.71 8.07 5.08
N HIS A 571 -11.32 8.78 4.12
CA HIS A 571 -12.49 9.61 4.36
C HIS A 571 -13.73 8.79 4.75
N THR A 572 -13.97 7.65 4.08
CA THR A 572 -15.05 6.71 4.42
C THR A 572 -14.91 6.18 5.86
N PHE A 573 -13.69 5.80 6.24
CA PHE A 573 -13.38 5.27 7.57
C PHE A 573 -13.44 6.38 8.64
N ASN A 574 -12.98 7.59 8.33
CA ASN A 574 -12.95 8.72 9.27
C ASN A 574 -14.35 9.29 9.56
N ALA A 575 -15.29 9.21 8.61
CA ALA A 575 -16.70 9.48 8.91
C ALA A 575 -17.26 8.45 9.91
N ASN A 576 -16.94 7.16 9.73
CA ASN A 576 -17.39 6.09 10.62
C ASN A 576 -16.73 6.08 12.00
N LEU A 577 -15.58 6.73 12.18
CA LEU A 577 -15.02 7.02 13.51
C LEU A 577 -15.99 7.83 14.39
N MET A 578 -16.75 8.76 13.80
CA MET A 578 -17.65 9.67 14.53
C MET A 578 -18.83 8.97 15.20
N ARG A 579 -19.11 7.70 14.85
CA ARG A 579 -20.12 6.82 15.48
C ARG A 579 -19.52 5.67 16.30
N ASN A 580 -18.25 5.81 16.68
CA ASN A 580 -17.40 4.77 17.28
C ASN A 580 -17.35 3.49 16.41
N GLY A 581 -17.02 3.68 15.13
CA GLY A 581 -16.72 2.63 14.16
C GLY A 581 -17.89 2.11 13.34
N ALA A 582 -17.58 1.55 12.17
CA ALA A 582 -18.55 0.82 11.36
C ALA A 582 -18.91 -0.55 11.97
N ASP A 583 -20.12 -1.04 11.67
CA ASP A 583 -20.60 -2.37 12.10
C ASP A 583 -20.14 -3.49 11.14
N PHE A 584 -19.98 -3.18 9.85
CA PHE A 584 -19.51 -4.12 8.83
C PHE A 584 -18.46 -3.45 7.93
N CYS A 585 -17.47 -4.21 7.46
CA CYS A 585 -16.43 -3.68 6.57
C CYS A 585 -15.92 -4.74 5.58
N VAL A 586 -15.95 -4.42 4.28
CA VAL A 586 -15.27 -5.17 3.22
C VAL A 586 -14.36 -4.22 2.44
N LEU A 587 -13.09 -4.60 2.33
CA LEU A 587 -12.03 -3.88 1.61
C LEU A 587 -11.50 -4.77 0.49
N VAL A 588 -11.46 -4.26 -0.75
CA VAL A 588 -10.87 -4.95 -1.91
C VAL A 588 -9.78 -4.06 -2.49
N ASN A 589 -8.51 -4.38 -2.23
CA ASN A 589 -7.38 -3.60 -2.76
C ASN A 589 -6.09 -4.41 -2.86
N THR A 590 -5.10 -3.81 -3.54
CA THR A 590 -3.75 -4.37 -3.77
C THR A 590 -2.69 -3.77 -2.84
N GLY A 591 -3.08 -3.03 -1.80
CA GLY A 591 -2.15 -2.37 -0.87
C GLY A 591 -1.61 -3.34 0.18
N HIS A 592 -0.32 -3.22 0.52
CA HIS A 592 0.38 -4.06 1.50
C HIS A 592 0.84 -3.26 2.72
N GLU A 593 0.87 -3.87 3.90
CA GLU A 593 1.12 -3.15 5.17
C GLU A 593 2.58 -2.73 5.42
N PHE A 594 3.54 -3.26 4.66
CA PHE A 594 4.98 -3.09 4.97
C PHE A 594 5.51 -1.65 4.78
N ASP A 595 4.79 -0.81 4.02
CA ASP A 595 5.15 0.58 3.75
C ASP A 595 4.55 1.58 4.76
N GLY A 596 3.70 1.11 5.69
CA GLY A 596 3.01 1.94 6.67
C GLY A 596 1.89 2.83 6.08
N SER A 597 1.42 2.57 4.85
CA SER A 597 0.36 3.37 4.22
C SER A 597 -1.04 2.98 4.71
N ASP A 598 -1.93 3.97 4.91
CA ASP A 598 -3.36 3.70 5.19
C ASP A 598 -4.00 2.86 4.06
N SER A 599 -3.57 3.06 2.80
CA SER A 599 -3.97 2.21 1.66
C SER A 599 -3.63 0.73 1.89
N GLY A 600 -2.44 0.45 2.42
CA GLY A 600 -1.90 -0.88 2.64
C GLY A 600 -2.34 -1.57 3.93
N ALA A 601 -2.76 -0.78 4.93
CA ALA A 601 -3.23 -1.24 6.24
C ALA A 601 -4.18 -2.44 6.19
N ARG A 602 -4.09 -3.29 7.23
CA ARG A 602 -5.10 -4.32 7.52
C ARG A 602 -6.29 -3.67 8.27
N PRO A 603 -7.53 -4.19 8.14
CA PRO A 603 -8.69 -3.62 8.84
C PRO A 603 -8.56 -3.62 10.37
N ASP A 604 -7.75 -4.52 10.93
CA ASP A 604 -7.38 -4.59 12.35
C ASP A 604 -6.73 -3.28 12.85
N GLU A 605 -5.92 -2.61 12.03
CA GLU A 605 -5.38 -1.29 12.36
C GLU A 605 -6.50 -0.26 12.52
N ALA A 606 -7.52 -0.30 11.65
CA ALA A 606 -8.69 0.57 11.74
C ALA A 606 -9.59 0.26 12.94
N VAL A 607 -9.52 -0.95 13.53
CA VAL A 607 -10.14 -1.24 14.84
C VAL A 607 -9.40 -0.49 15.95
N SER A 608 -8.06 -0.45 15.92
CA SER A 608 -7.28 0.29 16.94
C SER A 608 -7.58 1.79 16.98
N TRP A 609 -7.96 2.38 15.84
CA TRP A 609 -8.40 3.77 15.72
C TRP A 609 -9.86 4.01 16.11
N GLY A 610 -10.68 2.97 16.32
CA GLY A 610 -12.15 3.11 16.45
C GLY A 610 -12.87 3.44 15.14
N LYS A 611 -12.20 3.30 13.97
CA LYS A 611 -12.81 3.46 12.64
C LYS A 611 -13.67 2.23 12.27
N ILE A 612 -13.40 1.07 12.87
CA ILE A 612 -14.20 -0.17 12.82
C ILE A 612 -14.49 -0.62 14.25
N ARG A 613 -15.69 -1.16 14.52
CA ARG A 613 -16.05 -1.69 15.85
C ARG A 613 -15.27 -2.96 16.18
N GLY A 614 -14.78 -3.09 17.42
CA GLY A 614 -14.05 -4.28 17.88
C GLY A 614 -14.86 -5.59 17.94
N ALA A 615 -16.18 -5.52 17.73
CA ALA A 615 -17.07 -6.69 17.60
C ALA A 615 -17.49 -6.97 16.13
N ALA A 616 -16.97 -6.22 15.15
CA ALA A 616 -17.21 -6.48 13.74
C ALA A 616 -16.26 -7.57 13.21
N GLU A 617 -16.66 -8.27 12.15
CA GLU A 617 -15.78 -9.13 11.35
C GLU A 617 -15.38 -8.43 10.04
N PRO A 618 -14.32 -7.59 10.03
CA PRO A 618 -13.89 -6.92 8.82
C PRO A 618 -13.11 -7.87 7.90
N VAL A 619 -13.32 -7.75 6.59
CA VAL A 619 -12.67 -8.60 5.57
C VAL A 619 -11.86 -7.74 4.61
N LYS A 620 -10.61 -8.15 4.32
CA LYS A 620 -9.77 -7.59 3.25
C LYS A 620 -9.48 -8.66 2.20
N VAL A 621 -9.92 -8.45 0.97
CA VAL A 621 -9.54 -9.27 -0.19
C VAL A 621 -8.36 -8.58 -0.90
N CYS A 622 -7.20 -9.22 -0.90
CA CYS A 622 -5.98 -8.70 -1.52
C CYS A 622 -5.96 -9.05 -3.01
N ALA A 623 -6.61 -8.22 -3.84
CA ALA A 623 -6.83 -8.48 -5.27
C ALA A 623 -7.19 -7.20 -6.05
N ASP A 624 -7.13 -7.28 -7.38
CA ASP A 624 -7.69 -6.25 -8.25
C ASP A 624 -9.23 -6.29 -8.22
N ALA A 625 -9.85 -5.15 -7.92
CA ALA A 625 -11.30 -5.03 -7.81
C ALA A 625 -12.03 -5.20 -9.15
N SER A 626 -11.37 -5.02 -10.31
CA SER A 626 -11.97 -5.31 -11.63
C SER A 626 -12.26 -6.78 -11.86
N LEU A 627 -11.50 -7.68 -11.22
CA LEU A 627 -11.76 -9.12 -11.22
C LEU A 627 -12.78 -9.52 -10.16
N ILE A 628 -12.67 -8.94 -8.96
CA ILE A 628 -13.39 -9.40 -7.77
C ILE A 628 -14.75 -8.74 -7.58
N PHE A 629 -14.89 -7.43 -7.82
CA PHE A 629 -16.13 -6.71 -7.49
C PHE A 629 -17.34 -7.13 -8.33
N PRO A 630 -17.24 -7.42 -9.66
CA PRO A 630 -18.36 -7.97 -10.41
C PRO A 630 -18.87 -9.30 -9.85
N LEU A 631 -17.96 -10.16 -9.37
CA LEU A 631 -18.30 -11.45 -8.76
C LEU A 631 -18.91 -11.28 -7.36
N LEU A 632 -18.41 -10.35 -6.54
CA LEU A 632 -19.05 -10.00 -5.26
C LEU A 632 -20.49 -9.51 -5.47
N VAL A 633 -20.70 -8.61 -6.43
CA VAL A 633 -22.03 -8.08 -6.77
C VAL A 633 -22.96 -9.16 -7.31
N ALA A 634 -22.45 -10.08 -8.14
CA ALA A 634 -23.19 -11.25 -8.61
C ALA A 634 -23.68 -12.15 -7.45
N CYS A 635 -22.82 -12.42 -6.46
CA CYS A 635 -23.18 -13.25 -5.30
C CYS A 635 -24.04 -12.55 -4.22
N THR A 636 -24.23 -11.23 -4.32
CA THR A 636 -24.87 -10.42 -3.25
C THR A 636 -26.03 -9.56 -3.80
N PHE A 637 -25.74 -8.32 -4.18
CA PHE A 637 -26.70 -7.31 -4.62
C PHE A 637 -27.53 -7.75 -5.83
N ALA A 638 -26.88 -8.26 -6.89
CA ALA A 638 -27.56 -8.67 -8.11
C ALA A 638 -28.40 -9.93 -7.90
N LYS A 639 -27.93 -10.87 -7.07
CA LYS A 639 -28.71 -12.03 -6.64
C LYS A 639 -30.00 -11.60 -5.92
N ARG A 640 -29.91 -10.77 -4.86
CA ARG A 640 -31.11 -10.29 -4.14
C ARG A 640 -32.08 -9.53 -5.05
N PHE A 641 -31.57 -8.81 -6.03
CA PHE A 641 -32.40 -8.12 -7.03
C PHE A 641 -33.18 -9.10 -7.91
N ALA A 642 -32.50 -10.12 -8.47
CA ALA A 642 -33.14 -11.17 -9.26
C ALA A 642 -34.13 -12.01 -8.44
N ASP A 643 -33.77 -12.38 -7.21
CA ASP A 643 -34.63 -13.13 -6.29
C ASP A 643 -35.94 -12.35 -6.04
N LYS A 644 -35.86 -11.05 -5.68
CA LYS A 644 -37.02 -10.18 -5.49
C LYS A 644 -37.87 -10.01 -6.76
N ALA A 645 -37.23 -9.84 -7.92
CA ALA A 645 -37.94 -9.75 -9.20
C ALA A 645 -38.75 -11.04 -9.47
N SER A 646 -38.17 -12.22 -9.23
CA SER A 646 -38.85 -13.50 -9.42
C SER A 646 -40.08 -13.66 -8.52
N VAL A 647 -39.99 -13.22 -7.26
CA VAL A 647 -41.12 -13.23 -6.31
C VAL A 647 -42.22 -12.27 -6.77
N SER A 648 -41.88 -11.09 -7.29
CA SER A 648 -42.88 -10.13 -7.80
C SER A 648 -43.64 -10.63 -9.03
N VAL A 649 -43.01 -11.43 -9.90
CA VAL A 649 -43.67 -12.04 -11.07
C VAL A 649 -44.61 -13.17 -10.65
N ASN A 650 -44.14 -14.04 -9.74
CA ASN A 650 -44.94 -15.18 -9.24
C ASN A 650 -46.04 -14.77 -8.23
N GLY A 651 -46.06 -13.51 -7.78
CA GLY A 651 -47.12 -12.93 -6.94
C GLY A 651 -48.29 -12.32 -7.71
N CYS A 652 -48.32 -12.43 -9.04
CA CYS A 652 -49.39 -11.90 -9.91
C CYS A 652 -50.20 -12.98 -10.65
N THR A 653 -50.23 -14.20 -10.10
CA THR A 653 -51.09 -15.32 -10.54
C THR A 653 -52.04 -15.73 -9.42
#